data_AF-A0A134BEK4-F1
#
_entry.id   AF-A0A134BEK4-F1
#
_cell.length_a   1.000
_cell.length_b   1.000
_cell.length_c   1.000
_cell.angle_alpha   90.00
_cell.angle_beta   90.00
_cell.angle_gamma   90.00
#
_symmetry.space_group_name_H-M   'P 1'
#
loop_
_entity.id
_entity.type
_entity.pdbx_description
1 polymer ?
#
loop_
_entity_poly.entity_id
_entity_poly.type
_entity_poly.pdbx_seq_one_letter_code
_entity_poly.pdbx_strand_id
1 'polypeptide(L)'
;MYFDFNGDKTATNIERASLSNFKVDFINSIVRCGERESEYSFYYDNTKISFESLETIIIPEEKKVIPEAKQESSEEDFSLDDIFDDEYEDDFDIDFDLFEDEGSTSLISTEFDIEILKENCDSLPKSIKDLFECFGKYKHRQYESITIDVFDLSLWVNQDELKNKYYGMNVEELKFLYDIFIMRKHYDQKGNVINYKPANDVISSKWALLLSKLSDSDLKVLLYSAPKLQPAFPKEFCKKNVGLLRNDYGMPDVEICKLHCLHKISNTNTVSGYKELKHRLFVYCHCGAKHLEGEGTPMCQMGKRRINNLEKRLDLQYENVIKQNVISQLTKTCDDANVVNEIKKATLDEFNCVGLFLENFYALRNDFLGYNVYEKTFESYEKLPKLYKDALMGALQNCVNESAILATKNEYLSPFLLGYQIEQLNGLILDSTKQQIRELVNEKFSNLDDLEDLNNAYKYGYITSKQYFKRYKQLTSEFNAYQFLKELSYYEIKDSPLTIQWYVASNLIKKLGYDSLNSYNYVKIDCYDAISNIQSLLKWLNNYGHLKDIVLKKAEEAICSVLSDDERWKLFEEKIAKSPGDVNIRKRLDIAYKKKYANKELFKHECFQDTMLSDVDKVKAPEVLLFIADNLDSRHQYLMQQKATGFLKLYLWQKQPSGKIDWDLVKSHFYEMSVEAQIRTLRYIFGQMTSEESSLVVDDLYSAFVETSTPACPAVCGVLFILKAKKGDINISITPTMLESVIGQDMKHRYNFLKDSKELFYPCNGYLAITRNQQDIEYQSFNGILEKEIKDDTSFYVITFHDTPVDLFGRTIEWLDSKEVDTAIQVLKRNCDVKIVNGKYYIPQSQEFFTKQFVIAYHIDDKCGFVSDKEKMIEQGYLPRNNAFQPLYTNYLRKYEDSDFYICRCGCFGCSDPNNRFPFYWCKKKICARRAHFFLPSSEWERFCFADFLFIALGQNPSERESVWLVNAEISQFICDYSRIFKYSERNISSTPLNVSEEKGTWDKNSSTYRDIYDDDEYNDEEYDDDDDDDYSHDYEEPTYDRYNGSYAQDEMGYSDDDIDTIFDGDPEAYWNID
;
A
#
# COMPACT_ATOMS: atom_id res chain seq x y z
N MET A 1 -56.32 -8.66 21.79
CA MET A 1 -57.02 -7.50 22.37
C MET A 1 -58.35 -7.32 21.65
N TYR A 2 -59.29 -6.60 22.24
CA TYR A 2 -60.37 -5.95 21.48
C TYR A 2 -59.97 -4.50 21.19
N PHE A 3 -60.55 -3.95 20.12
CA PHE A 3 -60.45 -2.55 19.70
C PHE A 3 -61.61 -2.25 18.73
N ASP A 4 -62.03 -0.99 18.68
CA ASP A 4 -63.03 -0.46 17.75
C ASP A 4 -62.32 0.44 16.72
N PHE A 5 -62.91 0.63 15.54
CA PHE A 5 -62.44 1.63 14.58
C PHE A 5 -63.43 2.78 14.47
N ASN A 6 -62.91 4.00 14.53
CA ASN A 6 -63.64 5.21 14.15
C ASN A 6 -63.85 5.26 12.63
N GLY A 7 -64.81 6.09 12.18
CA GLY A 7 -65.09 6.33 10.76
C GLY A 7 -63.97 7.06 9.97
N ASP A 8 -62.85 7.37 10.61
CA ASP A 8 -61.61 7.89 10.02
C ASP A 8 -60.48 6.83 9.96
N LYS A 9 -60.83 5.55 10.21
CA LYS A 9 -59.92 4.40 10.34
C LYS A 9 -58.96 4.45 11.55
N THR A 10 -59.10 5.40 12.47
CA THR A 10 -58.30 5.39 13.71
C THR A 10 -58.80 4.33 14.69
N ALA A 11 -57.87 3.58 15.29
CA ALA A 11 -58.18 2.59 16.32
C ALA A 11 -58.52 3.29 17.64
N THR A 12 -59.76 3.14 18.10
CA THR A 12 -60.21 3.53 19.43
C THR A 12 -60.43 2.29 20.30
N ASN A 13 -60.37 2.46 21.63
CA ASN A 13 -60.54 1.35 22.58
C ASN A 13 -59.57 0.16 22.38
N ILE A 14 -58.34 0.38 21.90
CA ILE A 14 -57.24 -0.55 22.17
C ILE A 14 -57.20 -0.78 23.68
N GLU A 15 -57.42 -2.03 24.11
CA GLU A 15 -57.34 -2.44 25.50
C GLU A 15 -55.89 -2.34 25.99
N ARG A 16 -55.47 -1.11 26.33
CA ARG A 16 -54.08 -0.79 26.68
C ARG A 16 -53.59 -1.67 27.81
N ALA A 17 -52.38 -2.20 27.62
CA ALA A 17 -51.74 -2.97 28.67
C ALA A 17 -51.42 -2.03 29.85
N SER A 18 -51.39 -2.60 31.06
CA SER A 18 -51.03 -1.85 32.27
C SER A 18 -49.75 -2.42 32.84
N LEU A 19 -48.83 -1.56 33.29
CA LEU A 19 -47.68 -2.00 34.10
C LEU A 19 -48.09 -2.73 35.40
N SER A 20 -49.35 -2.65 35.85
CA SER A 20 -49.89 -3.49 36.94
C SER A 20 -50.22 -4.93 36.50
N ASN A 21 -50.37 -5.18 35.20
CA ASN A 21 -50.65 -6.49 34.58
C ASN A 21 -49.44 -7.03 33.78
N PHE A 22 -48.26 -6.41 33.92
CA PHE A 22 -47.04 -6.71 33.16
C PHE A 22 -46.52 -8.12 33.47
N LYS A 23 -46.84 -9.09 32.60
CA LYS A 23 -46.33 -10.46 32.69
C LYS A 23 -44.91 -10.50 32.13
N VAL A 24 -43.93 -10.26 33.00
CA VAL A 24 -42.49 -10.38 32.73
C VAL A 24 -42.16 -11.66 31.95
N ASP A 25 -42.74 -12.79 32.36
CA ASP A 25 -42.50 -14.11 31.76
C ASP A 25 -42.91 -14.20 30.28
N PHE A 26 -43.96 -13.48 29.87
CA PHE A 26 -44.47 -13.49 28.50
C PHE A 26 -43.56 -12.67 27.56
N ILE A 27 -43.08 -11.51 28.02
CA ILE A 27 -42.10 -10.73 27.26
C ILE A 27 -40.74 -11.45 27.24
N ASN A 28 -40.35 -12.11 28.35
CA ASN A 28 -39.17 -12.98 28.41
C ASN A 28 -39.23 -14.20 27.47
N SER A 29 -40.41 -14.61 27.00
CA SER A 29 -40.53 -15.60 25.91
C SER A 29 -40.51 -14.98 24.52
N ILE A 30 -40.89 -13.69 24.37
CA ILE A 30 -40.86 -12.97 23.08
C ILE A 30 -39.44 -12.46 22.75
N VAL A 31 -38.63 -12.08 23.74
CA VAL A 31 -37.25 -11.57 23.50
C VAL A 31 -36.18 -12.67 23.40
N ARG A 32 -36.57 -13.88 22.95
CA ARG A 32 -35.69 -15.04 22.76
C ARG A 32 -35.77 -15.54 21.32
N CYS A 33 -34.63 -15.60 20.65
CA CYS A 33 -34.54 -16.05 19.26
C CYS A 33 -34.38 -17.59 19.17
N GLY A 34 -34.75 -18.15 18.02
CA GLY A 34 -34.36 -19.49 17.59
C GLY A 34 -32.87 -19.57 17.25
N GLU A 35 -32.34 -20.79 17.12
CA GLU A 35 -30.89 -21.00 16.85
C GLU A 35 -30.43 -20.57 15.43
N ARG A 36 -31.34 -20.09 14.57
CA ARG A 36 -31.07 -19.75 13.15
C ARG A 36 -31.94 -18.60 12.59
N GLU A 37 -32.59 -17.79 13.41
CA GLU A 37 -33.40 -16.65 12.91
C GLU A 37 -32.52 -15.46 12.51
N SER A 38 -32.92 -14.70 11.47
CA SER A 38 -32.22 -13.47 11.09
C SER A 38 -32.67 -12.29 11.96
N GLU A 39 -31.76 -11.36 12.24
CA GLU A 39 -32.02 -10.29 13.22
C GLU A 39 -33.06 -9.27 12.73
N TYR A 40 -33.13 -9.03 11.41
CA TYR A 40 -34.08 -8.09 10.82
C TYR A 40 -35.51 -8.65 10.83
N SER A 41 -35.69 -9.94 10.48
CA SER A 41 -37.00 -10.58 10.55
C SER A 41 -37.48 -10.68 12.00
N PHE A 42 -36.61 -11.06 12.94
CA PHE A 42 -36.98 -11.19 14.35
C PHE A 42 -37.65 -9.92 14.93
N TYR A 43 -37.11 -8.71 14.65
CA TYR A 43 -37.73 -7.47 15.10
C TYR A 43 -38.87 -6.95 14.22
N TYR A 44 -38.87 -7.27 12.93
CA TYR A 44 -39.96 -6.88 12.03
C TYR A 44 -41.23 -7.68 12.31
N ASP A 45 -41.10 -8.99 12.57
CA ASP A 45 -42.21 -9.93 12.65
C ASP A 45 -42.74 -10.13 14.09
N ASN A 46 -41.87 -10.15 15.11
CA ASN A 46 -42.29 -10.49 16.48
C ASN A 46 -42.70 -9.29 17.36
N THR A 47 -42.36 -8.04 17.00
CA THR A 47 -42.72 -6.85 17.81
C THR A 47 -43.81 -5.98 17.20
N LYS A 48 -44.18 -6.21 15.94
CA LYS A 48 -45.26 -5.51 15.24
C LYS A 48 -46.49 -6.41 15.18
N ILE A 49 -47.61 -5.95 15.74
CA ILE A 49 -48.92 -6.58 15.49
C ILE A 49 -49.65 -5.76 14.46
N SER A 50 -49.79 -6.31 13.24
CA SER A 50 -50.60 -5.74 12.17
C SER A 50 -52.05 -6.23 12.25
N PHE A 51 -53.00 -5.33 12.03
CA PHE A 51 -54.43 -5.62 12.02
C PHE A 51 -55.06 -5.22 10.69
N GLU A 52 -55.64 -6.18 9.96
CA GLU A 52 -56.38 -5.95 8.70
C GLU A 52 -57.87 -5.68 8.95
N SER A 53 -58.50 -4.94 8.04
CA SER A 53 -59.97 -4.76 8.06
C SER A 53 -60.68 -6.00 7.51
N LEU A 54 -61.74 -6.46 8.19
CA LEU A 54 -62.56 -7.60 7.77
C LEU A 54 -63.33 -7.38 6.46
N GLU A 55 -63.45 -6.13 5.99
CA GLU A 55 -64.23 -5.79 4.78
C GLU A 55 -63.55 -6.18 3.46
N THR A 56 -62.29 -6.64 3.48
CA THR A 56 -61.51 -7.01 2.28
C THR A 56 -61.52 -8.52 1.96
N ILE A 57 -62.14 -9.36 2.80
CA ILE A 57 -62.14 -10.82 2.65
C ILE A 57 -63.09 -11.26 1.52
N ILE A 58 -62.55 -11.92 0.48
CA ILE A 58 -63.33 -12.45 -0.64
C ILE A 58 -63.81 -13.87 -0.33
N ILE A 59 -65.13 -14.04 -0.15
CA ILE A 59 -65.78 -15.34 0.04
C ILE A 59 -66.18 -15.93 -1.34
N PRO A 60 -65.72 -17.14 -1.72
CA PRO A 60 -66.17 -17.81 -2.95
C PRO A 60 -67.62 -18.31 -2.85
N GLU A 61 -68.42 -18.13 -3.90
CA GLU A 61 -69.79 -18.68 -3.94
C GLU A 61 -69.80 -20.21 -4.13
N GLU A 62 -70.58 -20.92 -3.31
CA GLU A 62 -70.77 -22.37 -3.42
C GLU A 62 -71.54 -22.75 -4.71
N LYS A 63 -70.90 -23.56 -5.58
CA LYS A 63 -71.59 -24.20 -6.72
C LYS A 63 -72.60 -25.24 -6.22
N LYS A 64 -73.89 -24.92 -6.31
CA LYS A 64 -74.99 -25.84 -5.99
C LYS A 64 -74.98 -27.07 -6.90
N VAL A 65 -75.11 -28.25 -6.28
CA VAL A 65 -75.20 -29.56 -6.94
C VAL A 65 -76.65 -29.85 -7.36
N ILE A 66 -76.84 -30.35 -8.58
CA ILE A 66 -78.00 -31.20 -8.97
C ILE A 66 -77.44 -32.36 -9.84
N PRO A 67 -77.83 -33.64 -9.58
CA PRO A 67 -77.26 -34.81 -10.26
C PRO A 67 -78.22 -35.47 -11.27
N GLU A 68 -77.72 -36.40 -12.10
CA GLU A 68 -78.42 -37.67 -12.42
C GLU A 68 -77.43 -38.74 -12.95
N ALA A 69 -77.88 -39.99 -13.14
CA ALA A 69 -77.02 -41.18 -12.97
C ALA A 69 -76.99 -42.20 -14.14
N LYS A 70 -75.95 -43.05 -14.13
CA LYS A 70 -75.72 -44.30 -14.92
C LYS A 70 -75.29 -44.09 -16.40
N GLN A 71 -74.58 -45.02 -17.07
CA GLN A 71 -74.11 -46.39 -16.74
C GLN A 71 -72.82 -46.73 -17.55
N GLU A 72 -72.10 -47.81 -17.18
CA GLU A 72 -71.27 -48.76 -17.99
C GLU A 72 -70.60 -48.33 -19.34
N SER A 73 -69.38 -48.78 -19.71
CA SER A 73 -68.43 -49.77 -19.13
C SER A 73 -67.02 -49.72 -19.79
N SER A 74 -66.04 -50.35 -19.11
CA SER A 74 -64.91 -51.16 -19.66
C SER A 74 -63.91 -50.62 -20.71
N GLU A 75 -62.62 -50.71 -20.34
CA GLU A 75 -61.45 -51.08 -21.18
C GLU A 75 -60.97 -50.06 -22.28
N GLU A 76 -59.69 -49.99 -22.66
CA GLU A 76 -58.54 -50.90 -22.42
C GLU A 76 -57.20 -50.14 -22.11
N ASP A 77 -56.11 -50.89 -21.89
CA ASP A 77 -54.94 -50.55 -21.04
C ASP A 77 -53.61 -50.30 -21.82
N PHE A 78 -52.48 -50.06 -21.11
CA PHE A 78 -51.06 -49.90 -21.57
C PHE A 78 -50.69 -48.57 -22.28
N SER A 79 -49.59 -47.82 -22.02
CA SER A 79 -48.29 -47.95 -21.29
C SER A 79 -47.18 -48.76 -22.00
N LEU A 80 -45.87 -48.45 -21.92
CA LEU A 80 -45.05 -47.44 -21.18
C LEU A 80 -44.29 -46.51 -22.21
N ASP A 81 -43.13 -45.85 -22.08
CA ASP A 81 -42.00 -45.72 -21.11
C ASP A 81 -41.31 -44.29 -21.22
N ASP A 82 -40.63 -43.84 -20.15
CA ASP A 82 -39.42 -42.96 -19.95
C ASP A 82 -38.84 -41.96 -21.02
N ILE A 83 -38.15 -40.82 -20.71
CA ILE A 83 -38.11 -39.82 -19.59
C ILE A 83 -37.11 -38.63 -19.94
N PHE A 84 -37.49 -37.35 -19.73
CA PHE A 84 -36.70 -36.07 -19.53
C PHE A 84 -35.54 -35.64 -20.50
N ASP A 85 -34.87 -34.46 -20.46
CA ASP A 85 -34.70 -33.30 -19.50
C ASP A 85 -34.49 -31.90 -20.23
N ASP A 86 -34.58 -30.79 -19.47
CA ASP A 86 -34.09 -29.37 -19.63
C ASP A 86 -34.54 -28.38 -20.77
N GLU A 87 -34.99 -27.16 -20.38
CA GLU A 87 -35.43 -25.96 -21.18
C GLU A 87 -35.40 -24.66 -20.28
N TYR A 88 -35.34 -23.36 -20.67
CA TYR A 88 -34.82 -22.55 -21.82
C TYR A 88 -34.84 -20.99 -21.53
N GLU A 89 -33.80 -20.23 -21.95
CA GLU A 89 -33.70 -18.81 -22.48
C GLU A 89 -34.30 -17.52 -21.82
N ASP A 90 -33.43 -16.50 -21.61
CA ASP A 90 -33.30 -15.11 -22.20
C ASP A 90 -34.35 -13.94 -22.21
N ASP A 91 -33.78 -12.70 -22.27
CA ASP A 91 -34.17 -11.42 -22.96
C ASP A 91 -35.11 -10.29 -22.40
N PHE A 92 -34.45 -9.20 -21.91
CA PHE A 92 -34.48 -7.74 -22.30
C PHE A 92 -35.69 -6.75 -22.27
N ASP A 93 -35.34 -5.49 -21.88
CA ASP A 93 -35.76 -4.12 -22.33
C ASP A 93 -36.94 -3.26 -21.75
N ILE A 94 -36.56 -2.12 -21.09
CA ILE A 94 -36.98 -0.68 -21.28
C ILE A 94 -38.48 -0.28 -21.05
N ASP A 95 -38.91 0.75 -20.28
CA ASP A 95 -38.42 2.15 -20.07
C ASP A 95 -38.92 2.85 -18.75
N PHE A 96 -38.59 4.14 -18.58
CA PHE A 96 -38.63 5.07 -17.42
C PHE A 96 -39.95 5.45 -16.65
N ASP A 97 -39.70 5.94 -15.41
CA ASP A 97 -40.42 6.93 -14.58
C ASP A 97 -41.84 6.67 -14.00
N LEU A 98 -41.93 6.48 -12.67
CA LEU A 98 -42.69 7.37 -11.76
C LEU A 98 -42.39 7.11 -10.26
N PHE A 99 -42.66 8.10 -9.41
CA PHE A 99 -42.65 7.95 -7.94
C PHE A 99 -43.92 7.22 -7.46
N GLU A 100 -43.77 6.15 -6.69
CA GLU A 100 -44.39 5.94 -5.36
C GLU A 100 -43.84 4.65 -4.71
N ASP A 101 -44.10 4.43 -3.41
CA ASP A 101 -43.81 3.16 -2.73
C ASP A 101 -44.61 2.01 -3.36
N GLU A 102 -44.11 0.77 -3.34
CA GLU A 102 -44.85 -0.44 -2.92
C GLU A 102 -44.09 -1.77 -3.12
N GLY A 103 -44.51 -2.80 -2.37
CA GLY A 103 -44.64 -4.15 -2.95
C GLY A 103 -43.40 -5.06 -3.01
N SER A 104 -42.75 -5.35 -1.88
CA SER A 104 -41.82 -6.49 -1.80
C SER A 104 -42.54 -7.83 -1.97
N THR A 105 -42.70 -8.31 -3.21
CA THR A 105 -43.21 -9.65 -3.52
C THR A 105 -42.10 -10.69 -3.49
N SER A 106 -41.92 -11.36 -2.35
CA SER A 106 -41.06 -12.53 -2.24
C SER A 106 -41.66 -13.73 -2.98
N LEU A 107 -40.94 -14.21 -4.00
CA LEU A 107 -41.14 -15.55 -4.55
C LEU A 107 -40.37 -16.57 -3.70
N ILE A 108 -41.07 -17.24 -2.78
CA ILE A 108 -40.69 -18.59 -2.33
C ILE A 108 -41.88 -19.52 -2.58
N SER A 109 -41.57 -20.71 -3.06
CA SER A 109 -42.52 -21.69 -3.58
C SER A 109 -43.44 -22.29 -2.51
N THR A 110 -44.74 -22.09 -2.68
CA THR A 110 -45.77 -22.69 -1.81
C THR A 110 -45.98 -24.17 -2.11
N GLU A 111 -45.13 -25.05 -1.58
CA GLU A 111 -45.49 -26.48 -1.46
C GLU A 111 -44.81 -27.25 -0.31
N PHE A 112 -43.60 -26.87 0.14
CA PHE A 112 -42.82 -27.71 1.08
C PHE A 112 -43.25 -27.68 2.57
N ASP A 113 -43.91 -26.62 3.06
CA ASP A 113 -44.22 -26.47 4.50
C ASP A 113 -45.53 -27.11 4.99
N ILE A 114 -46.37 -27.62 4.08
CA ILE A 114 -47.71 -28.15 4.44
C ILE A 114 -47.62 -29.49 5.20
N GLU A 115 -46.52 -30.23 5.07
CA GLU A 115 -46.33 -31.51 5.77
C GLU A 115 -45.72 -31.31 7.18
N ILE A 116 -44.76 -30.39 7.32
CA ILE A 116 -44.03 -30.13 8.58
C ILE A 116 -44.98 -29.68 9.71
N LEU A 117 -46.05 -28.96 9.37
CA LEU A 117 -47.07 -28.52 10.34
C LEU A 117 -48.04 -29.62 10.80
N LYS A 118 -48.05 -30.82 10.19
CA LYS A 118 -48.94 -31.92 10.63
C LYS A 118 -48.41 -32.65 11.85
N GLU A 119 -47.10 -32.92 11.94
CA GLU A 119 -46.54 -33.82 12.97
C GLU A 119 -46.46 -33.22 14.38
N ASN A 120 -46.48 -31.88 14.52
CA ASN A 120 -46.39 -31.20 15.83
C ASN A 120 -47.75 -30.64 16.34
N CYS A 121 -48.87 -30.96 15.69
CA CYS A 121 -50.16 -30.28 15.88
C CYS A 121 -51.05 -30.84 17.02
N ASP A 122 -50.47 -31.62 17.94
CA ASP A 122 -51.19 -32.38 19.00
C ASP A 122 -51.38 -31.62 20.33
N SER A 123 -50.85 -30.40 20.46
CA SER A 123 -50.94 -29.58 21.68
C SER A 123 -51.80 -28.31 21.56
N LEU A 124 -52.27 -27.97 20.36
CA LEU A 124 -53.04 -26.74 20.12
C LEU A 124 -54.48 -26.81 20.65
N PRO A 125 -54.95 -25.80 21.43
CA PRO A 125 -56.35 -25.71 21.85
C PRO A 125 -57.31 -25.73 20.66
N LYS A 126 -58.42 -26.48 20.77
CA LYS A 126 -59.35 -26.71 19.67
C LYS A 126 -59.85 -25.41 19.02
N SER A 127 -60.10 -24.36 19.80
CA SER A 127 -60.49 -23.03 19.31
C SER A 127 -59.51 -22.38 18.32
N ILE A 128 -58.22 -22.73 18.36
CA ILE A 128 -57.22 -22.24 17.39
C ILE A 128 -57.28 -23.05 16.10
N LYS A 129 -57.52 -24.37 16.20
CA LYS A 129 -57.74 -25.25 15.03
C LYS A 129 -59.04 -24.85 14.30
N ASP A 130 -60.11 -24.60 15.06
CA ASP A 130 -61.38 -24.09 14.55
C ASP A 130 -61.21 -22.70 13.88
N LEU A 131 -60.35 -21.82 14.41
CA LEU A 131 -60.02 -20.51 13.80
C LEU A 131 -59.22 -20.64 12.51
N PHE A 132 -58.19 -21.49 12.50
CA PHE A 132 -57.36 -21.73 11.32
C PHE A 132 -58.17 -22.35 10.17
N GLU A 133 -59.08 -23.28 10.48
CA GLU A 133 -60.01 -23.83 9.48
C GLU A 133 -61.03 -22.82 8.96
N CYS A 134 -61.36 -21.78 9.74
CA CYS A 134 -62.27 -20.68 9.35
C CYS A 134 -61.61 -19.65 8.43
N PHE A 135 -60.33 -19.31 8.62
CA PHE A 135 -59.68 -18.18 7.94
C PHE A 135 -58.53 -18.56 7.01
N GLY A 136 -57.76 -19.62 7.29
CA GLY A 136 -56.55 -20.01 6.55
C GLY A 136 -56.79 -20.62 5.16
N LYS A 137 -57.86 -20.21 4.46
CA LYS A 137 -58.30 -20.73 3.14
C LYS A 137 -58.61 -19.62 2.12
N TYR A 138 -58.54 -18.34 2.50
CA TYR A 138 -58.83 -17.22 1.62
C TYR A 138 -57.53 -16.55 1.14
N LYS A 139 -57.55 -15.95 -0.06
CA LYS A 139 -56.47 -15.07 -0.53
C LYS A 139 -56.78 -13.63 -0.13
N HIS A 140 -55.83 -12.98 0.53
CA HIS A 140 -55.94 -11.60 1.04
C HIS A 140 -55.48 -10.57 -0.02
N ARG A 141 -55.78 -9.28 0.22
CA ARG A 141 -55.24 -8.14 -0.55
C ARG A 141 -54.46 -7.22 0.40
N GLN A 142 -53.24 -6.86 -0.01
CA GLN A 142 -52.12 -6.52 0.87
C GLN A 142 -52.13 -5.09 1.47
N TYR A 143 -53.22 -4.33 1.34
CA TYR A 143 -53.12 -2.87 1.21
C TYR A 143 -53.75 -1.97 2.29
N GLU A 144 -54.42 -2.51 3.31
CA GLU A 144 -54.81 -1.72 4.49
C GLU A 144 -54.65 -2.53 5.79
N SER A 145 -53.47 -2.43 6.41
CA SER A 145 -53.21 -2.95 7.75
C SER A 145 -52.72 -1.84 8.69
N ILE A 146 -53.10 -1.95 9.97
CA ILE A 146 -52.73 -1.00 11.03
C ILE A 146 -51.75 -1.69 11.98
N THR A 147 -50.51 -1.20 12.00
CA THR A 147 -49.38 -1.84 12.68
C THR A 147 -49.09 -1.19 14.03
N ILE A 148 -48.99 -2.00 15.09
CA ILE A 148 -48.71 -1.55 16.47
C ILE A 148 -47.42 -2.22 16.97
N ASP A 149 -46.41 -1.42 17.35
CA ASP A 149 -45.21 -1.93 18.02
C ASP A 149 -45.49 -2.16 19.52
N VAL A 150 -45.46 -3.42 19.98
CA VAL A 150 -45.72 -3.75 21.39
C VAL A 150 -44.63 -3.24 22.34
N PHE A 151 -43.48 -2.81 21.82
CA PHE A 151 -42.43 -2.12 22.58
C PHE A 151 -42.55 -0.59 22.55
N ASP A 152 -43.69 0.00 22.16
CA ASP A 152 -44.02 1.36 22.57
C ASP A 152 -44.53 1.39 24.03
N LEU A 153 -43.76 2.04 24.90
CA LEU A 153 -44.12 2.27 26.31
C LEU A 153 -45.47 3.01 26.48
N SER A 154 -45.94 3.78 25.48
CA SER A 154 -47.24 4.47 25.55
C SER A 154 -48.43 3.51 25.67
N LEU A 155 -48.28 2.28 25.17
CA LEU A 155 -49.27 1.20 25.29
C LEU A 155 -49.35 0.60 26.70
N TRP A 156 -48.32 0.81 27.53
CA TRP A 156 -48.17 0.24 28.89
C TRP A 156 -48.33 1.29 30.01
N VAL A 157 -48.13 2.57 29.70
CA VAL A 157 -48.09 3.68 30.68
C VAL A 157 -49.24 4.66 30.47
N ASN A 158 -50.40 4.29 31.00
CA ASN A 158 -51.57 5.16 31.10
C ASN A 158 -51.45 6.13 32.30
N GLN A 159 -51.85 7.39 32.12
CA GLN A 159 -51.75 8.41 33.17
C GLN A 159 -52.81 8.26 34.27
N ASP A 160 -53.98 7.73 33.91
CA ASP A 160 -55.13 7.61 34.83
C ASP A 160 -55.11 6.31 35.66
N GLU A 161 -54.22 5.36 35.36
CA GLU A 161 -54.26 3.99 35.91
C GLU A 161 -53.03 3.55 36.72
N LEU A 162 -51.99 4.39 36.84
CA LEU A 162 -50.81 4.13 37.67
C LEU A 162 -51.15 4.16 39.18
N LYS A 163 -51.75 3.07 39.65
CA LYS A 163 -52.03 2.74 41.06
C LYS A 163 -50.72 2.58 41.84
N ASN A 164 -50.79 2.50 43.17
CA ASN A 164 -49.62 2.31 44.05
C ASN A 164 -48.92 0.92 43.94
N LYS A 165 -49.13 0.17 42.84
CA LYS A 165 -48.47 -1.10 42.52
C LYS A 165 -48.42 -1.29 40.99
N TYR A 166 -47.22 -1.23 40.43
CA TYR A 166 -46.91 -1.49 39.03
C TYR A 166 -45.45 -1.99 38.93
N TYR A 167 -45.09 -2.65 37.82
CA TYR A 167 -43.70 -3.05 37.59
C TYR A 167 -42.86 -1.84 37.15
N GLY A 168 -41.71 -1.60 37.77
CA GLY A 168 -40.89 -0.40 37.57
C GLY A 168 -40.89 0.56 38.77
N MET A 169 -41.15 0.05 39.99
CA MET A 169 -41.17 0.84 41.22
C MET A 169 -39.81 0.92 41.93
N ASN A 170 -38.80 0.19 41.46
CA ASN A 170 -37.42 0.27 41.94
C ASN A 170 -36.41 0.26 40.78
N VAL A 171 -35.12 0.48 41.09
CA VAL A 171 -34.04 0.62 40.11
C VAL A 171 -33.87 -0.61 39.21
N GLU A 172 -33.96 -1.83 39.75
CA GLU A 172 -33.72 -3.05 38.96
C GLU A 172 -34.91 -3.39 38.05
N GLU A 173 -36.14 -3.19 38.53
CA GLU A 173 -37.33 -3.28 37.67
C GLU A 173 -37.30 -2.23 36.54
N LEU A 174 -36.86 -1.00 36.83
CA LEU A 174 -36.80 0.05 35.81
C LEU A 174 -35.63 -0.16 34.83
N LYS A 175 -34.49 -0.71 35.27
CA LYS A 175 -33.43 -1.20 34.38
C LYS A 175 -33.93 -2.31 33.45
N PHE A 176 -34.72 -3.26 33.95
CA PHE A 176 -35.30 -4.31 33.13
C PHE A 176 -36.26 -3.75 32.07
N LEU A 177 -37.11 -2.79 32.44
CA LEU A 177 -37.91 -2.03 31.46
C LEU A 177 -37.04 -1.27 30.46
N TYR A 178 -35.95 -0.62 30.90
CA TYR A 178 -35.03 0.11 30.01
C TYR A 178 -34.34 -0.82 28.99
N ASP A 179 -33.92 -2.00 29.45
CA ASP A 179 -33.25 -3.01 28.63
C ASP A 179 -34.16 -3.56 27.51
N ILE A 180 -35.46 -3.71 27.79
CA ILE A 180 -36.48 -4.08 26.80
C ILE A 180 -36.85 -2.89 25.91
N PHE A 181 -37.41 -1.82 26.49
CA PHE A 181 -38.13 -0.78 25.77
C PHE A 181 -37.22 0.28 25.09
N ILE A 182 -35.96 0.41 25.50
CA ILE A 182 -35.00 1.38 24.89
C ILE A 182 -33.81 0.66 24.25
N MET A 183 -33.20 -0.28 24.98
CA MET A 183 -31.99 -0.96 24.49
C MET A 183 -32.27 -2.10 23.52
N ARG A 184 -33.53 -2.59 23.44
CA ARG A 184 -33.95 -3.74 22.63
C ARG A 184 -33.02 -4.95 22.80
N LYS A 185 -32.72 -5.31 24.07
CA LYS A 185 -31.94 -6.52 24.37
C LYS A 185 -32.78 -7.78 24.09
N HIS A 186 -32.16 -8.74 23.42
CA HIS A 186 -32.66 -10.09 23.24
C HIS A 186 -31.63 -11.10 23.77
N TYR A 187 -32.07 -12.35 23.93
CA TYR A 187 -31.32 -13.39 24.64
C TYR A 187 -31.33 -14.71 23.85
N ASP A 188 -30.23 -15.48 23.94
CA ASP A 188 -30.23 -16.86 23.49
C ASP A 188 -31.16 -17.73 24.37
N GLN A 189 -31.43 -18.97 23.93
CA GLN A 189 -32.29 -19.88 24.69
C GLN A 189 -31.74 -20.21 26.10
N LYS A 190 -30.43 -20.03 26.34
CA LYS A 190 -29.72 -20.27 27.60
C LYS A 190 -29.74 -19.05 28.53
N GLY A 191 -30.16 -17.87 28.03
CA GLY A 191 -30.24 -16.61 28.78
C GLY A 191 -29.02 -15.69 28.64
N ASN A 192 -28.10 -15.97 27.70
CA ASN A 192 -26.99 -15.08 27.38
C ASN A 192 -27.47 -13.90 26.52
N VAL A 193 -26.89 -12.71 26.70
CA VAL A 193 -27.19 -11.53 25.87
C VAL A 193 -26.48 -11.66 24.52
N ILE A 194 -27.25 -11.64 23.44
CA ILE A 194 -26.74 -11.46 22.08
C ILE A 194 -26.65 -9.94 21.82
N ASN A 195 -25.63 -9.49 21.08
CA ASN A 195 -25.10 -8.13 21.24
C ASN A 195 -25.04 -7.32 19.92
N TYR A 196 -26.21 -7.02 19.36
CA TYR A 196 -26.40 -6.09 18.24
C TYR A 196 -27.38 -4.95 18.61
N LYS A 197 -27.41 -3.84 17.84
CA LYS A 197 -28.20 -2.63 18.19
C LYS A 197 -28.71 -1.78 17.00
N PRO A 198 -30.00 -1.89 16.67
CA PRO A 198 -30.86 -0.77 16.34
C PRO A 198 -31.47 -0.21 17.63
N ALA A 199 -30.74 0.66 18.35
CA ALA A 199 -31.21 1.20 19.63
C ALA A 199 -32.21 2.35 19.41
N ASN A 200 -33.32 2.38 20.16
CA ASN A 200 -34.28 3.48 20.04
C ASN A 200 -33.67 4.77 20.62
N ASP A 201 -33.54 5.82 19.79
CA ASP A 201 -33.01 7.14 20.19
C ASP A 201 -34.09 8.12 20.67
N VAL A 202 -35.36 7.80 20.41
CA VAL A 202 -36.51 8.58 20.87
C VAL A 202 -36.95 8.08 22.26
N ILE A 203 -36.95 8.97 23.25
CA ILE A 203 -37.36 8.68 24.62
C ILE A 203 -38.81 9.15 24.82
N SER A 204 -39.74 8.20 24.84
CA SER A 204 -41.16 8.48 25.12
C SER A 204 -41.34 9.30 26.40
N SER A 205 -42.09 10.41 26.32
CA SER A 205 -42.34 11.31 27.46
C SER A 205 -42.99 10.62 28.66
N LYS A 206 -43.60 9.45 28.45
CA LYS A 206 -44.15 8.56 29.49
C LYS A 206 -43.09 8.09 30.51
N TRP A 207 -41.81 7.99 30.13
CA TRP A 207 -40.72 7.66 31.06
C TRP A 207 -40.63 8.64 32.23
N ALA A 208 -40.95 9.92 32.02
CA ALA A 208 -40.92 10.93 33.08
C ALA A 208 -41.94 10.65 34.20
N LEU A 209 -43.05 9.96 33.89
CA LEU A 209 -44.05 9.55 34.87
C LEU A 209 -43.48 8.49 35.83
N LEU A 210 -42.76 7.50 35.29
CA LEU A 210 -42.11 6.45 36.08
C LEU A 210 -40.98 7.03 36.94
N LEU A 211 -40.07 7.79 36.30
CA LEU A 211 -38.94 8.42 36.97
C LEU A 211 -39.36 9.44 38.05
N SER A 212 -40.55 10.05 37.95
CA SER A 212 -41.09 10.96 38.98
C SER A 212 -41.42 10.30 40.32
N LYS A 213 -41.44 8.96 40.40
CA LYS A 213 -41.79 8.19 41.60
C LYS A 213 -40.57 7.67 42.38
N LEU A 214 -39.38 7.74 41.78
CA LEU A 214 -38.13 7.27 42.38
C LEU A 214 -37.44 8.35 43.23
N SER A 215 -36.52 7.94 44.10
CA SER A 215 -35.77 8.87 44.96
C SER A 215 -34.58 9.52 44.27
N ASP A 216 -34.08 10.64 44.82
CA ASP A 216 -32.82 11.28 44.41
C ASP A 216 -31.60 10.34 44.47
N SER A 217 -31.67 9.22 45.20
CA SER A 217 -30.64 8.16 45.20
C SER A 217 -30.81 7.19 44.02
N ASP A 218 -32.02 6.72 43.77
CA ASP A 218 -32.34 5.78 42.69
C ASP A 218 -32.04 6.39 41.32
N LEU A 219 -32.44 7.65 41.14
CA LEU A 219 -32.19 8.43 39.93
C LEU A 219 -30.69 8.61 39.67
N LYS A 220 -29.83 8.69 40.70
CA LYS A 220 -28.37 8.72 40.52
C LYS A 220 -27.83 7.40 39.96
N VAL A 221 -28.32 6.26 40.44
CA VAL A 221 -27.90 4.94 39.93
C VAL A 221 -28.34 4.77 38.47
N LEU A 222 -29.57 5.18 38.14
CA LEU A 222 -30.10 5.16 36.78
C LEU A 222 -29.35 6.09 35.83
N LEU A 223 -28.83 7.23 36.30
CA LEU A 223 -28.10 8.16 35.43
C LEU A 223 -26.74 7.59 34.93
N TYR A 224 -26.17 6.62 35.64
CA TYR A 224 -25.01 5.85 35.17
C TYR A 224 -25.38 4.58 34.41
N SER A 225 -26.43 3.85 34.84
CA SER A 225 -26.78 2.52 34.30
C SER A 225 -27.79 2.54 33.16
N ALA A 226 -28.56 3.61 33.01
CA ALA A 226 -29.58 3.81 31.98
C ALA A 226 -29.51 5.23 31.37
N PRO A 227 -28.33 5.71 30.91
CA PRO A 227 -28.09 7.13 30.65
C PRO A 227 -28.91 7.72 29.51
N LYS A 228 -29.37 6.91 28.53
CA LYS A 228 -30.30 7.37 27.47
C LYS A 228 -31.60 7.97 28.03
N LEU A 229 -32.01 7.63 29.26
CA LEU A 229 -33.21 8.20 29.88
C LEU A 229 -33.09 9.69 30.25
N GLN A 230 -31.90 10.31 30.20
CA GLN A 230 -31.67 11.71 30.61
C GLN A 230 -32.74 12.73 30.15
N PRO A 231 -33.28 12.69 28.92
CA PRO A 231 -34.38 13.57 28.47
C PRO A 231 -35.64 13.54 29.37
N ALA A 232 -35.94 12.39 29.98
CA ALA A 232 -37.13 12.16 30.77
C ALA A 232 -36.95 12.38 32.29
N PHE A 233 -35.75 12.76 32.75
CA PHE A 233 -35.48 12.89 34.18
C PHE A 233 -36.25 14.05 34.85
N PRO A 234 -36.65 13.92 36.13
CA PRO A 234 -37.34 14.98 36.86
C PRO A 234 -36.50 16.27 36.93
N LYS A 235 -37.08 17.40 36.50
CA LYS A 235 -36.38 18.68 36.37
C LYS A 235 -35.70 19.14 37.66
N GLU A 236 -36.36 19.01 38.80
CA GLU A 236 -35.80 19.38 40.11
C GLU A 236 -34.66 18.46 40.57
N PHE A 237 -34.63 17.19 40.12
CA PHE A 237 -33.46 16.33 40.31
C PHE A 237 -32.29 16.82 39.45
N CYS A 238 -32.53 17.13 38.17
CA CYS A 238 -31.50 17.66 37.27
C CYS A 238 -30.93 18.99 37.78
N LYS A 239 -31.76 19.90 38.33
CA LYS A 239 -31.32 21.18 38.92
C LYS A 239 -30.41 21.02 40.14
N LYS A 240 -30.56 19.95 40.93
CA LYS A 240 -29.63 19.63 42.03
C LYS A 240 -28.34 18.97 41.55
N ASN A 241 -28.41 18.16 40.48
CA ASN A 241 -27.35 17.24 40.07
C ASN A 241 -26.74 17.61 38.69
N VAL A 242 -26.79 18.89 38.32
CA VAL A 242 -26.40 19.46 37.02
C VAL A 242 -25.04 18.97 36.50
N GLY A 243 -24.07 18.77 37.39
CA GLY A 243 -22.71 18.33 37.05
C GLY A 243 -22.57 16.86 36.67
N LEU A 244 -23.57 16.02 36.96
CA LEU A 244 -23.59 14.60 36.58
C LEU A 244 -24.13 14.38 35.15
N LEU A 245 -24.85 15.36 34.61
CA LEU A 245 -25.48 15.27 33.28
C LEU A 245 -24.43 15.21 32.16
N ARG A 246 -24.74 14.52 31.06
CA ARG A 246 -23.86 14.34 29.89
C ARG A 246 -24.36 15.15 28.69
N ASN A 247 -23.43 15.58 27.83
CA ASN A 247 -23.77 16.29 26.58
C ASN A 247 -24.37 15.36 25.51
N ASP A 248 -24.13 14.06 25.66
CA ASP A 248 -24.34 13.00 24.67
C ASP A 248 -25.82 12.58 24.55
N TYR A 249 -26.70 13.18 25.36
CA TYR A 249 -28.14 12.96 25.39
C TYR A 249 -28.86 14.29 25.59
N GLY A 250 -30.12 14.40 25.13
CA GLY A 250 -30.94 15.58 25.37
C GLY A 250 -31.19 15.88 26.85
N MET A 251 -31.61 17.11 27.14
CA MET A 251 -31.95 17.60 28.48
C MET A 251 -33.47 17.68 28.66
N PRO A 252 -34.02 17.61 29.89
CA PRO A 252 -35.46 17.73 30.13
C PRO A 252 -36.11 19.08 29.76
N ASP A 253 -35.33 20.17 29.71
CA ASP A 253 -35.70 21.43 29.05
C ASP A 253 -34.51 22.40 28.86
N VAL A 254 -34.80 23.54 28.24
CA VAL A 254 -33.91 24.68 28.00
C VAL A 254 -33.36 25.34 29.29
N GLU A 255 -34.07 25.23 30.43
CA GLU A 255 -33.55 25.70 31.72
C GLU A 255 -32.42 24.80 32.21
N ILE A 256 -32.57 23.47 32.07
CA ILE A 256 -31.53 22.50 32.38
C ILE A 256 -30.31 22.67 31.45
N CYS A 257 -30.51 22.85 30.13
CA CYS A 257 -29.41 23.15 29.20
C CYS A 257 -28.58 24.36 29.68
N LYS A 258 -29.27 25.47 30.00
CA LYS A 258 -28.64 26.70 30.50
C LYS A 258 -27.89 26.46 31.80
N LEU A 259 -28.47 25.74 32.76
CA LEU A 259 -27.84 25.44 34.04
C LEU A 259 -26.60 24.55 33.87
N HIS A 260 -26.66 23.55 32.98
CA HIS A 260 -25.53 22.69 32.65
C HIS A 260 -24.37 23.49 32.04
N CYS A 261 -24.63 24.34 31.04
CA CYS A 261 -23.61 25.22 30.49
C CYS A 261 -23.03 26.17 31.55
N LEU A 262 -23.85 26.76 32.42
CA LEU A 262 -23.36 27.63 33.50
C LEU A 262 -22.47 26.89 34.51
N HIS A 263 -22.83 25.65 34.88
CA HIS A 263 -22.05 24.82 35.79
C HIS A 263 -20.72 24.36 35.18
N LYS A 264 -20.72 24.00 33.89
CA LYS A 264 -19.47 23.72 33.15
C LYS A 264 -18.59 24.97 33.13
N ILE A 265 -19.12 26.11 32.70
CA ILE A 265 -18.40 27.40 32.64
C ILE A 265 -17.81 27.79 34.00
N SER A 266 -18.55 27.70 35.11
CA SER A 266 -18.06 28.09 36.44
C SER A 266 -16.91 27.21 36.93
N ASN A 267 -16.88 25.94 36.49
CA ASN A 267 -15.88 24.96 36.91
C ASN A 267 -14.69 24.90 35.94
N THR A 268 -14.79 25.46 34.73
CA THR A 268 -13.67 25.59 33.80
C THR A 268 -12.62 26.55 34.35
N ASN A 269 -11.43 26.00 34.57
CA ASN A 269 -10.27 26.69 35.13
C ASN A 269 -9.02 26.61 34.23
N THR A 270 -9.13 25.93 33.07
CA THR A 270 -8.09 25.65 32.07
C THR A 270 -8.38 26.26 30.70
N VAL A 271 -7.33 26.51 29.91
CA VAL A 271 -7.39 26.93 28.51
C VAL A 271 -7.96 25.82 27.63
N SER A 272 -7.62 24.55 27.87
CA SER A 272 -8.22 23.41 27.16
C SER A 272 -9.74 23.40 27.29
N GLY A 273 -10.26 23.49 28.53
CA GLY A 273 -11.69 23.54 28.80
C GLY A 273 -12.37 24.79 28.26
N TYR A 274 -11.68 25.93 28.21
CA TYR A 274 -12.18 27.14 27.54
C TYR A 274 -12.35 26.91 26.03
N LYS A 275 -11.34 26.36 25.36
CA LYS A 275 -11.41 26.04 23.92
C LYS A 275 -12.50 25.00 23.61
N GLU A 276 -12.60 23.93 24.41
CA GLU A 276 -13.63 22.89 24.30
C GLU A 276 -15.05 23.49 24.43
N LEU A 277 -15.31 24.27 25.49
CA LEU A 277 -16.62 24.88 25.69
C LEU A 277 -16.94 25.96 24.65
N LYS A 278 -15.96 26.74 24.19
CA LYS A 278 -16.18 27.78 23.17
C LYS A 278 -16.50 27.13 21.82
N HIS A 279 -15.81 26.05 21.45
CA HIS A 279 -16.15 25.24 20.28
C HIS A 279 -17.55 24.62 20.40
N ARG A 280 -17.90 23.98 21.53
CA ARG A 280 -19.26 23.43 21.74
C ARG A 280 -20.35 24.49 21.65
N LEU A 281 -20.17 25.65 22.28
CA LEU A 281 -21.12 26.77 22.18
C LEU A 281 -21.25 27.27 20.74
N PHE A 282 -20.16 27.32 19.98
CA PHE A 282 -20.20 27.63 18.55
C PHE A 282 -20.99 26.60 17.74
N VAL A 283 -20.77 25.29 17.96
CA VAL A 283 -21.52 24.20 17.31
C VAL A 283 -23.01 24.29 17.64
N TYR A 284 -23.37 24.47 18.92
CA TYR A 284 -24.76 24.65 19.34
C TYR A 284 -25.42 25.90 18.69
N CYS A 285 -24.64 26.91 18.33
CA CYS A 285 -25.10 28.16 17.70
C CYS A 285 -25.30 28.05 16.17
N HIS A 286 -24.84 26.95 15.56
CA HIS A 286 -24.85 26.70 14.11
C HIS A 286 -25.33 25.29 13.74
N CYS A 287 -25.95 24.55 14.66
CA CYS A 287 -26.54 23.24 14.38
C CYS A 287 -27.69 23.36 13.38
N GLY A 288 -27.59 22.64 12.26
CA GLY A 288 -28.62 22.53 11.22
C GLY A 288 -29.39 21.22 11.22
N ALA A 289 -29.20 20.35 12.22
CA ALA A 289 -29.83 19.04 12.27
C ALA A 289 -31.36 19.12 12.42
N LYS A 290 -32.08 18.18 11.79
CA LYS A 290 -33.48 17.90 12.09
C LYS A 290 -33.52 17.07 13.37
N HIS A 291 -34.13 17.62 14.42
CA HIS A 291 -34.23 16.99 15.73
C HIS A 291 -35.56 16.22 15.86
N LEU A 292 -35.51 15.01 16.41
CA LEU A 292 -36.64 14.09 16.51
C LEU A 292 -37.52 14.38 17.73
N GLU A 293 -38.83 14.10 17.62
CA GLU A 293 -39.73 14.24 18.77
C GLU A 293 -39.40 13.18 19.82
N GLY A 294 -38.88 13.61 20.98
CA GLY A 294 -38.54 12.74 22.11
C GLY A 294 -37.05 12.48 22.33
N GLU A 295 -36.13 13.02 21.51
CA GLU A 295 -34.68 13.03 21.85
C GLU A 295 -34.38 13.90 23.10
N GLY A 296 -35.33 14.74 23.52
CA GLY A 296 -35.23 15.72 24.59
C GLY A 296 -35.08 17.15 24.07
N THR A 297 -34.51 18.02 24.90
CA THR A 297 -34.03 19.33 24.47
C THR A 297 -32.53 19.26 24.17
N PRO A 298 -32.10 19.22 22.91
CA PRO A 298 -30.69 19.36 22.54
C PRO A 298 -30.20 20.81 22.77
N MET A 299 -28.89 20.98 22.95
CA MET A 299 -28.29 22.26 23.40
C MET A 299 -28.52 23.44 22.43
N CYS A 300 -28.66 23.16 21.13
CA CYS A 300 -29.01 24.13 20.09
C CYS A 300 -30.37 24.83 20.33
N GLN A 301 -31.36 24.11 20.86
CA GLN A 301 -32.72 24.62 21.13
C GLN A 301 -32.76 25.67 22.27
N MET A 302 -31.62 25.93 22.94
CA MET A 302 -31.48 27.14 23.76
C MET A 302 -31.65 28.43 22.96
N GLY A 303 -31.34 28.42 21.66
CA GLY A 303 -31.46 29.54 20.74
C GLY A 303 -30.30 30.55 20.85
N LYS A 304 -29.87 31.07 19.69
CA LYS A 304 -28.71 31.95 19.47
C LYS A 304 -28.51 33.02 20.56
N ARG A 305 -29.57 33.75 20.94
CA ARG A 305 -29.50 34.83 21.96
C ARG A 305 -29.12 34.33 23.37
N ARG A 306 -29.48 33.10 23.75
CA ARG A 306 -29.06 32.50 25.04
C ARG A 306 -27.62 31.99 24.97
N ILE A 307 -27.26 31.35 23.86
CA ILE A 307 -25.90 30.81 23.62
C ILE A 307 -24.86 31.94 23.63
N ASN A 308 -25.12 33.05 22.92
CA ASN A 308 -24.26 34.24 22.93
C ASN A 308 -24.20 34.97 24.30
N ASN A 309 -25.02 34.60 25.29
CA ASN A 309 -24.91 35.07 26.67
C ASN A 309 -24.01 34.14 27.51
N LEU A 310 -24.09 32.82 27.26
CA LEU A 310 -23.20 31.82 27.85
C LEU A 310 -21.76 32.02 27.37
N GLU A 311 -21.55 32.29 26.08
CA GLU A 311 -20.23 32.64 25.53
C GLU A 311 -19.61 33.85 26.24
N LYS A 312 -20.36 34.94 26.42
CA LYS A 312 -19.88 36.13 27.18
C LYS A 312 -19.57 35.84 28.64
N ARG A 313 -20.20 34.81 29.25
CA ARG A 313 -19.86 34.35 30.60
C ARG A 313 -18.60 33.49 30.61
N LEU A 314 -18.38 32.68 29.56
CA LEU A 314 -17.16 31.91 29.37
C LEU A 314 -15.94 32.83 29.12
N ASP A 315 -16.10 33.90 28.35
CA ASP A 315 -15.06 34.92 28.16
C ASP A 315 -14.77 35.69 29.48
N LEU A 316 -15.80 35.97 30.29
CA LEU A 316 -15.60 36.53 31.64
C LEU A 316 -14.89 35.55 32.59
N GLN A 317 -15.18 34.25 32.53
CA GLN A 317 -14.45 33.23 33.27
C GLN A 317 -12.97 33.17 32.83
N TYR A 318 -12.71 33.28 31.52
CA TYR A 318 -11.37 33.28 30.96
C TYR A 318 -10.52 34.43 31.50
N GLU A 319 -11.01 35.67 31.41
CA GLU A 319 -10.30 36.86 31.90
C GLU A 319 -10.08 36.85 33.42
N ASN A 320 -11.09 36.46 34.21
CA ASN A 320 -11.04 36.60 35.67
C ASN A 320 -10.43 35.40 36.42
N VAL A 321 -10.53 34.19 35.86
CA VAL A 321 -10.11 32.94 36.52
C VAL A 321 -8.98 32.27 35.76
N ILE A 322 -9.19 31.96 34.47
CA ILE A 322 -8.26 31.11 33.70
C ILE A 322 -6.92 31.82 33.51
N LYS A 323 -6.92 33.12 33.17
CA LYS A 323 -5.69 33.91 33.09
C LYS A 323 -4.93 33.96 34.43
N GLN A 324 -5.63 34.08 35.55
CA GLN A 324 -4.99 34.12 36.88
C GLN A 324 -4.39 32.77 37.25
N ASN A 325 -5.03 31.66 36.86
CA ASN A 325 -4.48 30.31 37.04
C ASN A 325 -3.20 30.11 36.22
N VAL A 326 -3.23 30.44 34.92
CA VAL A 326 -2.06 30.31 34.03
C VAL A 326 -0.89 31.16 34.52
N ILE A 327 -1.13 32.41 34.95
CA ILE A 327 -0.09 33.27 35.55
C ILE A 327 0.43 32.66 36.86
N SER A 328 -0.45 32.16 37.74
CA SER A 328 -0.05 31.52 39.01
C SER A 328 0.74 30.21 38.80
N GLN A 329 0.43 29.46 37.75
CA GLN A 329 1.14 28.26 37.33
C GLN A 329 2.52 28.62 36.75
N LEU A 330 2.60 29.58 35.83
CA LEU A 330 3.88 30.04 35.28
C LEU A 330 4.82 30.55 36.37
N THR A 331 4.29 31.31 37.34
CA THR A 331 5.04 31.84 38.50
C THR A 331 5.57 30.74 39.45
N LYS A 332 5.08 29.49 39.34
CA LYS A 332 5.55 28.32 40.11
C LYS A 332 6.51 27.42 39.33
N THR A 333 6.65 27.65 38.03
CA THR A 333 7.40 26.78 37.10
C THR A 333 8.56 27.52 36.43
N CYS A 334 8.52 28.85 36.35
CA CYS A 334 9.57 29.68 35.78
C CYS A 334 10.07 30.72 36.81
N ASP A 335 11.36 30.68 37.12
CA ASP A 335 12.02 31.62 38.05
C ASP A 335 12.26 33.01 37.44
N ASP A 336 12.14 33.17 36.11
CA ASP A 336 12.34 34.47 35.45
C ASP A 336 11.11 35.38 35.62
N ALA A 337 11.20 36.27 36.60
CA ALA A 337 10.21 37.29 36.88
C ALA A 337 9.93 38.26 35.70
N ASN A 338 10.81 38.36 34.69
CA ASN A 338 10.55 39.14 33.48
C ASN A 338 9.56 38.38 32.57
N VAL A 339 9.80 37.10 32.31
CA VAL A 339 8.92 36.22 31.52
C VAL A 339 7.51 36.14 32.14
N VAL A 340 7.44 36.04 33.47
CA VAL A 340 6.18 36.10 34.25
C VAL A 340 5.46 37.46 34.19
N ASN A 341 6.16 38.53 33.80
CA ASN A 341 5.55 39.85 33.56
C ASN A 341 5.19 40.09 32.08
N GLU A 342 5.95 39.57 31.12
CA GLU A 342 5.64 39.72 29.70
C GLU A 342 4.39 38.93 29.28
N ILE A 343 4.05 37.81 29.92
CA ILE A 343 2.79 37.10 29.64
C ILE A 343 1.53 37.95 29.91
N LYS A 344 1.63 39.02 30.71
CA LYS A 344 0.54 39.98 30.94
C LYS A 344 0.32 40.94 29.75
N LYS A 345 1.26 40.98 28.80
CA LYS A 345 1.21 41.76 27.56
C LYS A 345 1.08 40.89 26.30
N ALA A 346 1.26 39.58 26.44
CA ALA A 346 1.22 38.61 25.34
C ALA A 346 -0.13 38.65 24.60
N THR A 347 -0.11 38.26 23.33
CA THR A 347 -1.32 38.07 22.54
C THR A 347 -2.16 36.91 23.09
N LEU A 348 -3.43 36.85 22.68
CA LEU A 348 -4.36 35.81 23.11
C LEU A 348 -3.84 34.40 22.79
N ASP A 349 -3.21 34.23 21.63
CA ASP A 349 -2.72 32.92 21.16
C ASP A 349 -1.43 32.50 21.86
N GLU A 350 -0.47 33.42 22.06
CA GLU A 350 0.71 33.16 22.89
C GLU A 350 0.32 32.76 24.31
N PHE A 351 -0.63 33.49 24.93
CA PHE A 351 -1.16 33.18 26.25
C PHE A 351 -1.80 31.79 26.29
N ASN A 352 -2.57 31.44 25.26
CA ASN A 352 -3.19 30.13 25.12
C ASN A 352 -2.16 29.00 24.96
N CYS A 353 -1.05 29.23 24.23
CA CYS A 353 0.02 28.23 24.09
C CYS A 353 0.72 27.96 25.43
N VAL A 354 1.08 29.00 26.19
CA VAL A 354 1.70 28.82 27.53
C VAL A 354 0.72 28.13 28.49
N GLY A 355 -0.57 28.48 28.47
CA GLY A 355 -1.58 27.81 29.29
C GLY A 355 -1.71 26.30 28.99
N LEU A 356 -1.82 25.93 27.71
CA LEU A 356 -1.88 24.53 27.28
C LEU A 356 -0.59 23.75 27.62
N PHE A 357 0.58 24.38 27.51
CA PHE A 357 1.83 23.77 27.96
C PHE A 357 1.82 23.51 29.46
N LEU A 358 1.41 24.48 30.29
CA LEU A 358 1.38 24.31 31.74
C LEU A 358 0.39 23.23 32.18
N GLU A 359 -0.74 23.09 31.50
CA GLU A 359 -1.70 21.99 31.72
C GLU A 359 -1.06 20.62 31.47
N ASN A 360 -0.41 20.44 30.31
CA ASN A 360 0.24 19.18 29.96
C ASN A 360 1.47 18.89 30.87
N PHE A 361 2.25 19.92 31.21
CA PHE A 361 3.34 19.84 32.18
C PHE A 361 2.89 19.33 33.55
N TYR A 362 1.75 19.81 34.08
CA TYR A 362 1.21 19.29 35.33
C TYR A 362 0.55 17.91 35.18
N ALA A 363 0.04 17.54 34.01
CA ALA A 363 -0.38 16.17 33.73
C ALA A 363 0.83 15.21 33.79
N LEU A 364 1.91 15.52 33.07
CA LEU A 364 3.18 14.78 33.09
C LEU A 364 3.80 14.70 34.50
N ARG A 365 3.64 15.76 35.30
CA ARG A 365 4.10 15.75 36.70
C ARG A 365 3.35 14.73 37.56
N ASN A 366 2.04 14.60 37.37
CA ASN A 366 1.17 13.80 38.22
C ASN A 366 1.02 12.35 37.75
N ASP A 367 1.01 12.12 36.43
CA ASP A 367 0.82 10.82 35.80
C ASP A 367 1.78 10.65 34.61
N PHE A 368 3.04 10.35 34.94
CA PHE A 368 4.09 10.06 33.96
C PHE A 368 3.69 8.89 33.04
N LEU A 369 3.09 7.86 33.63
CA LEU A 369 2.70 6.60 32.99
C LEU A 369 1.40 6.72 32.15
N GLY A 370 0.80 7.92 32.09
CA GLY A 370 -0.47 8.19 31.45
C GLY A 370 -0.43 8.23 29.92
N TYR A 371 -1.53 7.82 29.30
CA TYR A 371 -1.68 7.70 27.84
C TYR A 371 -1.52 9.05 27.11
N ASN A 372 -0.53 9.10 26.22
CA ASN A 372 -0.13 10.25 25.40
C ASN A 372 0.16 11.54 26.22
N VAL A 373 0.51 11.41 27.50
CA VAL A 373 0.79 12.58 28.38
C VAL A 373 2.10 13.27 27.99
N TYR A 374 3.14 12.49 27.67
CA TYR A 374 4.42 13.03 27.21
C TYR A 374 4.26 13.72 25.83
N GLU A 375 3.69 13.03 24.84
CA GLU A 375 3.44 13.51 23.48
C GLU A 375 2.75 14.89 23.48
N LYS A 376 1.61 15.01 24.17
CA LYS A 376 0.88 16.27 24.31
C LYS A 376 1.71 17.38 24.96
N THR A 377 2.61 17.02 25.88
CA THR A 377 3.54 17.99 26.50
C THR A 377 4.57 18.50 25.51
N PHE A 378 5.13 17.65 24.65
CA PHE A 378 6.10 18.08 23.62
C PHE A 378 5.45 18.84 22.49
N GLU A 379 4.27 18.41 22.02
CA GLU A 379 3.47 19.19 21.08
C GLU A 379 3.18 20.61 21.60
N SER A 380 2.79 20.75 22.86
CA SER A 380 2.50 22.08 23.43
C SER A 380 3.76 22.89 23.74
N TYR A 381 4.89 22.23 24.01
CA TYR A 381 6.20 22.86 24.18
C TYR A 381 6.79 23.40 22.87
N GLU A 382 6.70 22.64 21.78
CA GLU A 382 7.15 23.07 20.45
C GLU A 382 6.31 24.24 19.91
N LYS A 383 5.03 24.32 20.31
CA LYS A 383 4.12 25.43 20.01
C LYS A 383 4.33 26.67 20.90
N LEU A 384 5.33 26.70 21.79
CA LEU A 384 5.67 27.88 22.59
C LEU A 384 6.45 28.94 21.80
N PRO A 385 6.15 30.23 21.98
CA PRO A 385 7.03 31.31 21.54
C PRO A 385 8.41 31.19 22.21
N LYS A 386 9.48 31.49 21.45
CA LYS A 386 10.87 31.24 21.87
C LYS A 386 11.21 31.73 23.28
N LEU A 387 10.73 32.91 23.68
CA LEU A 387 10.92 33.47 25.03
C LEU A 387 10.51 32.50 26.15
N TYR A 388 9.35 31.85 26.00
CA TYR A 388 8.84 30.89 26.98
C TYR A 388 9.51 29.53 26.84
N LYS A 389 9.82 29.10 25.60
CA LYS A 389 10.52 27.85 25.31
C LYS A 389 11.90 27.82 25.99
N ASP A 390 12.73 28.84 25.72
CA ASP A 390 14.06 29.01 26.31
C ASP A 390 14.00 29.08 27.85
N ALA A 391 12.99 29.76 28.42
CA ALA A 391 12.83 29.96 29.86
C ALA A 391 12.20 28.78 30.63
N LEU A 392 11.56 27.83 29.93
CA LEU A 392 10.88 26.68 30.55
C LEU A 392 11.62 25.35 30.34
N MET A 393 12.61 25.26 29.43
CA MET A 393 13.35 24.03 29.14
C MET A 393 13.91 23.35 30.41
N GLY A 394 14.57 24.11 31.29
CA GLY A 394 15.14 23.57 32.53
C GLY A 394 14.08 23.04 33.51
N ALA A 395 12.93 23.70 33.58
CA ALA A 395 11.81 23.24 34.40
C ALA A 395 11.16 21.97 33.83
N LEU A 396 11.01 21.89 32.50
CA LEU A 396 10.53 20.70 31.79
C LEU A 396 11.48 19.51 32.00
N GLN A 397 12.79 19.71 31.84
CA GLN A 397 13.79 18.67 32.07
C GLN A 397 13.76 18.18 33.52
N ASN A 398 13.74 19.10 34.51
CA ASN A 398 13.62 18.71 35.92
C ASN A 398 12.34 17.92 36.20
N CYS A 399 11.19 18.35 35.66
CA CYS A 399 9.92 17.65 35.83
C CYS A 399 9.93 16.24 35.22
N VAL A 400 10.45 16.09 34.00
CA VAL A 400 10.62 14.78 33.33
C VAL A 400 11.45 13.83 34.20
N ASN A 401 12.56 14.31 34.77
CA ASN A 401 13.46 13.48 35.58
C ASN A 401 12.87 13.16 36.98
N GLU A 402 12.23 14.13 37.65
CA GLU A 402 11.50 13.87 38.90
C GLU A 402 10.39 12.83 38.71
N SER A 403 9.56 13.00 37.68
CA SER A 403 8.42 12.13 37.43
C SER A 403 8.82 10.70 37.03
N ALA A 404 9.90 10.54 36.25
CA ALA A 404 10.45 9.22 35.94
C ALA A 404 10.94 8.48 37.20
N ILE A 405 11.54 9.20 38.16
CA ILE A 405 11.95 8.64 39.47
C ILE A 405 10.75 8.36 40.38
N LEU A 406 9.68 9.17 40.30
CA LEU A 406 8.44 8.91 41.06
C LEU A 406 7.69 7.69 40.52
N ALA A 407 7.69 7.48 39.19
CA ALA A 407 7.08 6.33 38.55
C ALA A 407 7.65 4.98 39.04
N THR A 408 8.94 4.92 39.42
CA THR A 408 9.55 3.67 39.96
C THR A 408 8.92 3.17 41.25
N LYS A 409 8.10 3.99 41.92
CA LYS A 409 7.42 3.65 43.19
C LYS A 409 6.03 3.04 42.98
N ASN A 410 5.54 2.96 41.74
CA ASN A 410 4.27 2.33 41.44
C ASN A 410 4.37 0.79 41.63
N GLU A 411 3.47 0.25 42.46
CA GLU A 411 3.40 -1.18 42.79
C GLU A 411 3.18 -2.02 41.52
N TYR A 412 2.28 -1.57 40.65
CA TYR A 412 1.91 -2.22 39.38
C TYR A 412 2.81 -1.85 38.19
N LEU A 413 3.97 -1.23 38.43
CA LEU A 413 4.92 -0.86 37.38
C LEU A 413 5.53 -2.11 36.70
N SER A 414 5.24 -2.29 35.41
CA SER A 414 5.94 -3.22 34.52
C SER A 414 7.23 -2.61 33.93
N PRO A 415 8.25 -3.42 33.60
CA PRO A 415 9.45 -2.97 32.91
C PRO A 415 9.16 -2.40 31.51
N PHE A 416 8.18 -2.95 30.78
CA PHE A 416 7.82 -2.46 29.43
C PHE A 416 7.35 -1.00 29.47
N LEU A 417 6.37 -0.68 30.33
CA LEU A 417 5.77 0.65 30.38
C LEU A 417 6.77 1.72 30.80
N LEU A 418 7.66 1.40 31.76
CA LEU A 418 8.75 2.29 32.17
C LEU A 418 9.80 2.46 31.06
N GLY A 419 10.18 1.36 30.39
CA GLY A 419 11.19 1.32 29.35
C GLY A 419 10.81 2.14 28.13
N TYR A 420 9.63 1.84 27.57
CA TYR A 420 9.06 2.54 26.43
C TYR A 420 9.02 4.06 26.67
N GLN A 421 8.51 4.52 27.81
CA GLN A 421 8.45 5.95 28.10
C GLN A 421 9.82 6.60 28.27
N ILE A 422 10.81 5.89 28.84
CA ILE A 422 12.17 6.42 28.96
C ILE A 422 12.86 6.57 27.59
N GLU A 423 12.58 5.68 26.64
CA GLU A 423 13.08 5.78 25.26
C GLU A 423 12.41 6.92 24.49
N GLN A 424 11.09 7.09 24.61
CA GLN A 424 10.34 8.21 24.03
C GLN A 424 10.78 9.59 24.59
N LEU A 425 11.43 9.61 25.75
CA LEU A 425 11.94 10.80 26.44
C LEU A 425 13.47 10.94 26.38
N ASN A 426 14.12 10.18 25.50
CA ASN A 426 15.58 10.18 25.39
C ASN A 426 16.12 11.56 24.97
N GLY A 427 17.21 11.99 25.61
CA GLY A 427 17.75 13.35 25.50
C GLY A 427 17.25 14.33 26.58
N LEU A 428 16.06 14.11 27.15
CA LEU A 428 15.59 14.88 28.32
C LEU A 428 15.83 14.14 29.64
N ILE A 429 15.67 12.82 29.67
CA ILE A 429 16.07 12.01 30.83
C ILE A 429 17.59 11.91 30.88
N LEU A 430 18.17 12.42 31.97
CA LEU A 430 19.61 12.44 32.22
C LEU A 430 20.14 11.02 32.47
N ASP A 431 21.36 10.72 32.05
CA ASP A 431 21.93 9.38 32.24
C ASP A 431 22.16 9.06 33.74
N SER A 432 22.36 10.07 34.59
CA SER A 432 22.32 9.92 36.05
C SER A 432 20.95 9.44 36.55
N THR A 433 19.87 9.92 35.94
CA THR A 433 18.49 9.51 36.26
C THR A 433 18.20 8.13 35.70
N LYS A 434 18.66 7.78 34.50
CA LYS A 434 18.57 6.39 33.96
C LYS A 434 19.26 5.40 34.91
N GLN A 435 20.47 5.73 35.40
CA GLN A 435 21.20 4.90 36.36
C GLN A 435 20.50 4.85 37.74
N GLN A 436 19.94 5.95 38.24
CA GLN A 436 19.18 5.95 39.49
C GLN A 436 17.90 5.12 39.39
N ILE A 437 17.15 5.23 38.28
CA ILE A 437 15.95 4.41 38.01
C ILE A 437 16.33 2.94 37.98
N ARG A 438 17.41 2.58 37.27
CA ARG A 438 17.95 1.23 37.23
C ARG A 438 18.27 0.69 38.62
N GLU A 439 18.94 1.46 39.47
CA GLU A 439 19.26 1.06 40.85
C GLU A 439 17.98 0.85 41.69
N LEU A 440 16.96 1.70 41.52
CA LEU A 440 15.67 1.60 42.22
C LEU A 440 14.84 0.38 41.80
N VAL A 441 14.91 -0.07 40.54
CA VAL A 441 14.09 -1.18 40.03
C VAL A 441 14.82 -2.53 39.91
N ASN A 442 16.16 -2.58 39.98
CA ASN A 442 16.92 -3.81 39.73
C ASN A 442 16.51 -4.98 40.65
N GLU A 443 16.25 -4.73 41.94
CA GLU A 443 15.82 -5.78 42.87
C GLU A 443 14.38 -6.26 42.58
N LYS A 444 13.45 -5.35 42.26
CA LYS A 444 12.08 -5.70 41.84
C LYS A 444 12.12 -6.55 40.57
N PHE A 445 12.79 -6.05 39.53
CA PHE A 445 12.75 -6.63 38.19
C PHE A 445 13.63 -7.88 38.01
N SER A 446 14.71 -8.06 38.80
CA SER A 446 15.52 -9.30 38.72
C SER A 446 14.87 -10.51 39.41
N ASN A 447 13.76 -10.30 40.10
CA ASN A 447 12.99 -11.34 40.80
C ASN A 447 11.58 -11.55 40.20
N LEU A 448 11.26 -11.02 39.02
CA LEU A 448 9.98 -11.28 38.33
C LEU A 448 9.78 -12.79 38.06
N ASP A 449 8.54 -13.26 38.18
CA ASP A 449 8.13 -14.65 37.86
C ASP A 449 7.58 -14.81 36.43
N ASP A 450 7.17 -13.71 35.79
CA ASP A 450 6.76 -13.70 34.39
C ASP A 450 7.99 -13.61 33.45
N LEU A 451 7.90 -14.22 32.26
CA LEU A 451 9.02 -14.30 31.30
C LEU A 451 9.10 -13.11 30.35
N GLU A 452 7.97 -12.53 29.93
CA GLU A 452 7.89 -11.36 29.04
C GLU A 452 8.33 -10.11 29.80
N ASP A 453 7.82 -9.94 31.02
CA ASP A 453 8.20 -8.84 31.92
C ASP A 453 9.69 -8.91 32.28
N LEU A 454 10.22 -10.12 32.51
CA LEU A 454 11.65 -10.37 32.76
C LEU A 454 12.54 -10.16 31.52
N ASN A 455 12.05 -10.47 30.31
CA ASN A 455 12.74 -10.15 29.06
C ASN A 455 12.80 -8.63 28.84
N ASN A 456 11.67 -7.94 29.00
CA ASN A 456 11.61 -6.48 28.93
C ASN A 456 12.55 -5.82 29.96
N ALA A 457 12.64 -6.36 31.19
CA ALA A 457 13.61 -5.90 32.18
C ALA A 457 15.08 -6.02 31.72
N TYR A 458 15.41 -6.99 30.88
CA TYR A 458 16.74 -7.11 30.27
C TYR A 458 16.90 -6.17 29.07
N LYS A 459 15.91 -6.10 28.18
CA LYS A 459 15.85 -5.24 26.98
C LYS A 459 16.14 -3.77 27.33
N TYR A 460 15.41 -3.23 28.30
CA TYR A 460 15.58 -1.85 28.79
C TYR A 460 16.76 -1.68 29.78
N GLY A 461 17.65 -2.67 29.88
CA GLY A 461 18.91 -2.61 30.63
C GLY A 461 18.80 -2.60 32.16
N TYR A 462 17.58 -2.71 32.71
CA TYR A 462 17.34 -2.67 34.15
C TYR A 462 18.04 -3.81 34.90
N ILE A 463 18.07 -5.01 34.31
CA ILE A 463 18.79 -6.18 34.85
C ILE A 463 19.97 -6.59 33.95
N THR A 464 20.96 -7.27 34.53
CA THR A 464 22.07 -7.83 33.76
C THR A 464 21.69 -9.16 33.10
N SER A 465 22.32 -9.50 31.97
CA SER A 465 22.13 -10.80 31.31
C SER A 465 22.43 -12.01 32.22
N LYS A 466 23.30 -11.83 33.23
CA LYS A 466 23.57 -12.84 34.27
C LYS A 466 22.41 -13.00 35.26
N GLN A 467 21.72 -11.92 35.63
CA GLN A 467 20.49 -11.99 36.43
C GLN A 467 19.37 -12.63 35.61
N TYR A 468 19.17 -12.18 34.37
CA TYR A 468 18.16 -12.71 33.46
C TYR A 468 18.33 -14.22 33.26
N PHE A 469 19.50 -14.69 32.81
CA PHE A 469 19.76 -16.12 32.60
C PHE A 469 19.60 -16.96 33.87
N LYS A 470 19.94 -16.41 35.05
CA LYS A 470 19.73 -17.10 36.33
C LYS A 470 18.23 -17.28 36.60
N ARG A 471 17.42 -16.21 36.53
CA ARG A 471 15.99 -16.26 36.86
C ARG A 471 15.18 -17.03 35.81
N TYR A 472 15.46 -16.80 34.53
CA TYR A 472 14.89 -17.57 33.41
C TYR A 472 15.09 -19.07 33.62
N LYS A 473 16.33 -19.53 33.85
CA LYS A 473 16.64 -20.95 34.11
C LYS A 473 15.97 -21.52 35.38
N GLN A 474 15.63 -20.69 36.36
CA GLN A 474 14.88 -21.13 37.55
C GLN A 474 13.38 -21.30 37.26
N LEU A 475 12.81 -20.48 36.36
CA LEU A 475 11.41 -20.57 35.95
C LEU A 475 11.20 -21.71 34.94
N THR A 476 12.15 -21.92 34.02
CA THR A 476 12.05 -22.92 32.94
C THR A 476 12.65 -24.28 33.28
N SER A 477 12.97 -24.60 34.55
CA SER A 477 13.68 -25.86 34.87
C SER A 477 12.87 -27.11 34.55
N GLU A 478 11.56 -27.06 34.83
CA GLU A 478 10.63 -28.18 34.64
C GLU A 478 9.94 -28.17 33.26
N PHE A 479 10.28 -27.23 32.36
CA PHE A 479 9.63 -27.09 31.06
C PHE A 479 9.73 -28.38 30.23
N ASN A 480 8.60 -28.82 29.69
CA ASN A 480 8.53 -29.95 28.75
C ASN A 480 8.95 -29.52 27.32
N ALA A 481 8.95 -30.46 26.36
CA ALA A 481 9.35 -30.16 24.98
C ALA A 481 8.43 -29.11 24.31
N TYR A 482 7.11 -29.21 24.51
CA TYR A 482 6.13 -28.26 23.99
C TYR A 482 6.34 -26.83 24.54
N GLN A 483 6.66 -26.69 25.83
CA GLN A 483 6.95 -25.38 26.42
C GLN A 483 8.22 -24.76 25.83
N PHE A 484 9.31 -25.53 25.65
CA PHE A 484 10.51 -25.01 24.99
C PHE A 484 10.33 -24.76 23.49
N LEU A 485 9.38 -25.44 22.82
CA LEU A 485 8.97 -25.08 21.46
C LEU A 485 8.23 -23.74 21.45
N LYS A 486 7.30 -23.53 22.39
CA LYS A 486 6.56 -22.27 22.51
C LYS A 486 7.51 -21.07 22.70
N GLU A 487 8.54 -21.23 23.55
CA GLU A 487 9.60 -20.21 23.74
C GLU A 487 10.38 -19.91 22.44
N LEU A 488 10.55 -20.87 21.53
CA LEU A 488 11.22 -20.65 20.24
C LEU A 488 10.31 -20.01 19.19
N SER A 489 8.99 -20.23 19.27
CA SER A 489 7.98 -19.60 18.41
C SER A 489 7.58 -18.19 18.83
N TYR A 490 8.18 -17.64 19.88
CA TYR A 490 8.05 -16.22 20.23
C TYR A 490 9.25 -15.41 19.72
N TYR A 491 8.98 -14.37 18.92
CA TYR A 491 10.01 -13.51 18.33
C TYR A 491 11.00 -12.92 19.36
N GLU A 492 10.54 -12.70 20.59
CA GLU A 492 11.33 -12.15 21.69
C GLU A 492 12.62 -12.93 22.01
N ILE A 493 12.62 -14.25 21.76
CA ILE A 493 13.80 -15.09 22.00
C ILE A 493 14.98 -14.70 21.08
N LYS A 494 14.70 -14.06 19.93
CA LYS A 494 15.71 -13.58 18.98
C LYS A 494 16.57 -12.46 19.58
N ASP A 495 15.98 -11.63 20.45
CA ASP A 495 16.67 -10.52 21.12
C ASP A 495 17.28 -10.90 22.47
N SER A 496 16.78 -11.98 23.07
CA SER A 496 17.41 -12.62 24.22
C SER A 496 18.89 -12.96 23.99
N PRO A 497 19.73 -12.99 25.05
CA PRO A 497 21.14 -13.36 24.96
C PRO A 497 21.35 -14.72 24.28
N LEU A 498 22.44 -14.86 23.51
CA LEU A 498 22.83 -16.12 22.85
C LEU A 498 22.93 -17.32 23.82
N THR A 499 23.20 -17.07 25.10
CA THR A 499 23.21 -18.08 26.17
C THR A 499 21.82 -18.59 26.56
N ILE A 500 20.77 -17.77 26.44
CA ILE A 500 19.37 -18.16 26.63
C ILE A 500 18.88 -18.89 25.38
N GLN A 501 19.08 -18.33 24.19
CA GLN A 501 18.75 -18.98 22.91
C GLN A 501 19.33 -20.41 22.81
N TRP A 502 20.63 -20.57 23.08
CA TRP A 502 21.27 -21.89 23.08
C TRP A 502 20.80 -22.78 24.24
N TYR A 503 20.44 -22.22 25.40
CA TYR A 503 19.87 -23.00 26.50
C TYR A 503 18.51 -23.58 26.12
N VAL A 504 17.60 -22.80 25.54
CA VAL A 504 16.29 -23.28 25.06
C VAL A 504 16.47 -24.37 24.00
N ALA A 505 17.16 -24.06 22.90
CA ALA A 505 17.37 -25.00 21.80
C ALA A 505 18.06 -26.31 22.25
N SER A 506 19.10 -26.22 23.09
CA SER A 506 19.82 -27.42 23.57
C SER A 506 19.12 -28.18 24.71
N ASN A 507 18.01 -27.68 25.28
CA ASN A 507 17.12 -28.49 26.11
C ASN A 507 16.03 -29.15 25.26
N LEU A 508 15.51 -28.47 24.24
CA LEU A 508 14.56 -29.03 23.28
C LEU A 508 15.16 -30.27 22.58
N ILE A 509 16.33 -30.13 21.95
CA ILE A 509 17.03 -31.23 21.25
C ILE A 509 17.19 -32.46 22.16
N LYS A 510 17.59 -32.25 23.42
CA LYS A 510 17.76 -33.33 24.41
C LYS A 510 16.45 -33.96 24.90
N LYS A 511 15.33 -33.23 24.87
CA LYS A 511 14.01 -33.73 25.28
C LYS A 511 13.27 -34.45 24.14
N LEU A 512 13.58 -34.13 22.89
CA LEU A 512 13.08 -34.87 21.72
C LEU A 512 13.87 -36.17 21.49
N GLY A 513 15.20 -36.14 21.65
CA GLY A 513 16.03 -37.35 21.77
C GLY A 513 16.07 -38.23 20.51
N TYR A 514 16.21 -37.64 19.33
CA TYR A 514 16.37 -38.39 18.08
C TYR A 514 17.82 -38.84 17.88
N ASP A 515 18.01 -40.12 17.50
CA ASP A 515 19.33 -40.74 17.27
C ASP A 515 19.61 -41.04 15.78
N SER A 516 18.60 -40.91 14.90
CA SER A 516 18.68 -41.21 13.45
C SER A 516 17.52 -40.53 12.70
N LEU A 517 17.52 -40.49 11.36
CA LEU A 517 16.37 -40.00 10.59
C LEU A 517 15.08 -40.81 10.81
N ASN A 518 15.22 -42.10 11.18
CA ASN A 518 14.09 -42.99 11.45
C ASN A 518 13.59 -42.91 12.91
N SER A 519 14.23 -42.10 13.77
CA SER A 519 13.79 -41.90 15.15
C SER A 519 12.51 -41.09 15.18
N TYR A 520 11.44 -41.66 15.75
CA TYR A 520 10.11 -41.06 15.81
C TYR A 520 9.70 -40.71 17.25
N ASN A 521 9.28 -39.47 17.47
CA ASN A 521 8.77 -38.94 18.73
C ASN A 521 7.90 -37.72 18.40
N TYR A 522 6.60 -37.77 18.74
CA TYR A 522 5.58 -36.85 18.24
C TYR A 522 5.21 -35.78 19.27
N VAL A 523 5.35 -34.51 18.88
CA VAL A 523 4.90 -33.33 19.61
C VAL A 523 4.03 -32.48 18.68
N LYS A 524 2.73 -32.45 18.95
CA LYS A 524 1.83 -31.46 18.33
C LYS A 524 2.09 -30.09 18.97
N ILE A 525 2.04 -29.05 18.15
CA ILE A 525 1.94 -27.67 18.58
C ILE A 525 0.62 -27.15 17.99
N ASP A 526 -0.16 -26.37 18.74
CA ASP A 526 -1.32 -25.69 18.14
C ASP A 526 -0.81 -24.53 17.25
N CYS A 527 -1.45 -24.33 16.10
CA CYS A 527 -1.07 -23.46 14.97
C CYS A 527 0.29 -23.67 14.25
N TYR A 528 1.03 -24.76 14.49
CA TYR A 528 2.27 -25.06 13.74
C TYR A 528 2.44 -26.54 13.33
N ASP A 529 3.32 -26.79 12.36
CA ASP A 529 3.74 -28.14 11.93
C ASP A 529 4.10 -29.05 13.11
N ALA A 530 3.55 -30.27 13.11
CA ALA A 530 3.80 -31.25 14.15
C ALA A 530 5.20 -31.90 14.00
N ILE A 531 6.01 -31.78 15.06
CA ILE A 531 7.36 -32.34 15.07
C ILE A 531 7.27 -33.82 15.42
N SER A 532 7.79 -34.67 14.54
CA SER A 532 7.70 -36.13 14.61
C SER A 532 9.06 -36.84 14.48
N ASN A 533 10.00 -36.23 13.77
CA ASN A 533 11.35 -36.75 13.47
C ASN A 533 12.35 -35.59 13.23
N ILE A 534 13.62 -35.92 12.93
CA ILE A 534 14.66 -34.91 12.63
C ILE A 534 14.32 -34.00 11.45
N GLN A 535 13.71 -34.51 10.38
CA GLN A 535 13.33 -33.69 9.20
C GLN A 535 12.34 -32.59 9.61
N SER A 536 11.28 -32.96 10.34
CA SER A 536 10.29 -32.00 10.86
C SER A 536 10.87 -31.03 11.89
N LEU A 537 11.79 -31.47 12.76
CA LEU A 537 12.46 -30.58 13.73
C LEU A 537 13.33 -29.53 13.02
N LEU A 538 14.09 -29.91 11.99
CA LEU A 538 14.93 -28.97 11.25
C LEU A 538 14.11 -28.00 10.41
N LYS A 539 13.04 -28.47 9.73
CA LYS A 539 12.07 -27.60 9.06
C LYS A 539 11.43 -26.61 10.04
N TRP A 540 10.93 -27.09 11.17
CA TRP A 540 10.31 -26.25 12.19
C TRP A 540 11.27 -25.20 12.76
N LEU A 541 12.53 -25.57 13.04
CA LEU A 541 13.54 -24.62 13.52
C LEU A 541 13.95 -23.57 12.50
N ASN A 542 13.92 -23.89 11.19
CA ASN A 542 14.19 -22.91 10.13
C ASN A 542 12.98 -21.97 9.90
N ASN A 543 11.75 -22.50 9.95
CA ASN A 543 10.53 -21.75 9.62
C ASN A 543 9.99 -20.93 10.81
N TYR A 544 10.02 -21.49 12.02
CA TYR A 544 9.33 -20.95 13.20
C TYR A 544 10.25 -20.76 14.42
N GLY A 545 11.52 -21.19 14.34
CA GLY A 545 12.49 -20.99 15.40
C GLY A 545 13.14 -19.60 15.31
N HIS A 546 12.73 -18.65 16.15
CA HIS A 546 13.25 -17.27 16.17
C HIS A 546 14.66 -17.14 16.78
N LEU A 547 15.61 -17.94 16.30
CA LEU A 547 17.01 -17.94 16.70
C LEU A 547 17.85 -16.97 15.84
N LYS A 548 18.99 -16.51 16.37
CA LYS A 548 20.04 -15.89 15.55
C LYS A 548 20.87 -16.97 14.84
N ASP A 549 21.36 -16.70 13.62
CA ASP A 549 21.95 -17.71 12.72
C ASP A 549 23.10 -18.51 13.34
N ILE A 550 23.90 -17.87 14.19
CA ILE A 550 25.00 -18.50 14.93
C ILE A 550 24.48 -19.59 15.89
N VAL A 551 23.27 -19.42 16.44
CA VAL A 551 22.61 -20.42 17.30
C VAL A 551 21.85 -21.44 16.46
N LEU A 552 21.21 -21.03 15.37
CA LEU A 552 20.51 -21.93 14.44
C LEU A 552 21.48 -22.93 13.79
N LYS A 553 22.59 -22.46 13.21
CA LYS A 553 23.67 -23.30 12.65
C LYS A 553 24.23 -24.27 13.69
N LYS A 554 24.44 -23.80 14.93
CA LYS A 554 24.90 -24.64 16.05
C LYS A 554 23.85 -25.68 16.50
N ALA A 555 22.56 -25.38 16.35
CA ALA A 555 21.47 -26.33 16.60
C ALA A 555 21.40 -27.38 15.48
N GLU A 556 21.52 -26.96 14.21
CA GLU A 556 21.63 -27.85 13.05
C GLU A 556 22.84 -28.78 13.17
N GLU A 557 24.04 -28.25 13.47
CA GLU A 557 25.26 -29.02 13.75
C GLU A 557 25.04 -30.05 14.86
N ALA A 558 24.35 -29.68 15.96
CA ALA A 558 24.06 -30.58 17.07
C ALA A 558 23.04 -31.67 16.70
N ILE A 559 21.99 -31.35 15.94
CA ILE A 559 20.98 -32.31 15.48
C ILE A 559 21.57 -33.28 14.45
N CYS A 560 22.32 -32.77 13.47
CA CYS A 560 22.96 -33.59 12.44
C CYS A 560 24.16 -34.40 12.99
N SER A 561 24.68 -34.09 14.18
CA SER A 561 25.85 -34.77 14.76
C SER A 561 25.68 -36.28 14.93
N VAL A 562 24.46 -36.76 15.19
CA VAL A 562 24.14 -38.20 15.35
C VAL A 562 23.96 -38.94 14.01
N LEU A 563 23.71 -38.21 12.92
CA LEU A 563 23.40 -38.79 11.61
C LEU A 563 24.65 -39.31 10.88
N SER A 564 24.47 -40.39 10.12
CA SER A 564 25.46 -40.92 9.17
C SER A 564 25.64 -40.02 7.94
N ASP A 565 26.74 -40.19 7.20
CA ASP A 565 27.03 -39.39 6.01
C ASP A 565 25.96 -39.52 4.91
N ASP A 566 25.36 -40.70 4.72
CA ASP A 566 24.30 -40.90 3.72
C ASP A 566 22.97 -40.26 4.18
N GLU A 567 22.67 -40.24 5.48
CA GLU A 567 21.52 -39.51 6.04
C GLU A 567 21.68 -37.98 5.92
N ARG A 568 22.89 -37.45 6.16
CA ARG A 568 23.19 -36.03 5.95
C ARG A 568 23.13 -35.63 4.47
N TRP A 569 23.59 -36.51 3.58
CA TRP A 569 23.45 -36.31 2.14
C TRP A 569 21.99 -36.21 1.74
N LYS A 570 21.13 -37.10 2.26
CA LYS A 570 19.69 -37.06 2.03
C LYS A 570 19.05 -35.75 2.52
N LEU A 571 19.32 -35.31 3.75
CA LEU A 571 18.76 -34.04 4.27
C LEU A 571 19.17 -32.81 3.44
N PHE A 572 20.36 -32.84 2.85
CA PHE A 572 20.85 -31.78 1.99
C PHE A 572 20.21 -31.83 0.59
N GLU A 573 20.03 -33.02 -0.02
CA GLU A 573 19.25 -33.17 -1.27
C GLU A 573 17.77 -32.79 -1.08
N GLU A 574 17.19 -33.02 0.11
CA GLU A 574 15.85 -32.56 0.50
C GLU A 574 15.77 -31.04 0.82
N LYS A 575 16.88 -30.29 0.68
CA LYS A 575 17.03 -28.86 1.05
C LYS A 575 16.72 -28.53 2.52
N ILE A 576 16.75 -29.53 3.43
CA ILE A 576 16.44 -29.36 4.87
C ILE A 576 17.70 -28.95 5.66
N ALA A 577 18.86 -29.50 5.31
CA ALA A 577 20.15 -29.16 5.92
C ALA A 577 20.99 -28.27 4.99
N LYS A 578 21.70 -27.28 5.56
CA LYS A 578 22.55 -26.31 4.86
C LYS A 578 23.92 -26.89 4.48
N SER A 579 24.30 -28.04 5.05
CA SER A 579 25.53 -28.76 4.71
C SER A 579 25.34 -30.28 4.73
N PRO A 580 25.86 -31.02 3.73
CA PRO A 580 25.89 -32.49 3.75
C PRO A 580 27.05 -33.07 4.58
N GLY A 581 27.89 -32.20 5.18
CA GLY A 581 29.09 -32.57 5.94
C GLY A 581 30.34 -32.77 5.08
N ASP A 582 31.50 -32.46 5.67
CA ASP A 582 32.82 -32.37 5.02
C ASP A 582 33.19 -33.58 4.16
N VAL A 583 32.86 -34.80 4.64
CA VAL A 583 33.15 -36.06 3.96
C VAL A 583 32.45 -36.13 2.60
N ASN A 584 31.19 -35.70 2.54
CA ASN A 584 30.40 -35.66 1.32
C ASN A 584 30.84 -34.53 0.38
N ILE A 585 31.12 -33.34 0.92
CA ILE A 585 31.62 -32.20 0.15
C ILE A 585 32.91 -32.60 -0.59
N ARG A 586 33.89 -33.15 0.16
CA ARG A 586 35.16 -33.67 -0.37
C ARG A 586 34.96 -34.73 -1.46
N LYS A 587 34.13 -35.74 -1.19
CA LYS A 587 33.78 -36.85 -2.10
C LYS A 587 33.20 -36.35 -3.43
N ARG A 588 32.43 -35.25 -3.44
CA ARG A 588 31.88 -34.64 -4.66
C ARG A 588 32.90 -33.74 -5.38
N LEU A 589 33.63 -32.89 -4.65
CA LEU A 589 34.67 -32.01 -5.23
C LEU A 589 35.79 -32.80 -5.90
N ASP A 590 36.25 -33.89 -5.31
CA ASP A 590 37.31 -34.73 -5.90
C ASP A 590 36.87 -35.38 -7.23
N ILE A 591 35.58 -35.70 -7.39
CA ILE A 591 35.01 -36.19 -8.65
C ILE A 591 34.93 -35.05 -9.67
N ALA A 592 34.50 -33.85 -9.24
CA ALA A 592 34.37 -32.68 -10.10
C ALA A 592 35.72 -32.20 -10.65
N TYR A 593 36.72 -31.99 -9.79
CA TYR A 593 38.08 -31.61 -10.18
C TYR A 593 38.69 -32.63 -11.15
N LYS A 594 38.50 -33.94 -10.89
CA LYS A 594 39.01 -35.02 -11.74
C LYS A 594 38.31 -35.09 -13.11
N LYS A 595 37.05 -34.67 -13.21
CA LYS A 595 36.27 -34.65 -14.46
C LYS A 595 36.29 -33.30 -15.18
N LYS A 596 36.74 -32.22 -14.52
CA LYS A 596 36.50 -30.81 -14.93
C LYS A 596 35.00 -30.54 -15.23
N TYR A 597 34.13 -31.11 -14.39
CA TYR A 597 32.68 -31.00 -14.54
C TYR A 597 32.07 -30.40 -13.27
N ALA A 598 31.39 -29.27 -13.40
CA ALA A 598 30.67 -28.62 -12.33
C ALA A 598 29.20 -29.08 -12.31
N ASN A 599 28.69 -29.40 -11.12
CA ASN A 599 27.26 -29.35 -10.89
C ASN A 599 26.98 -27.92 -10.40
N LYS A 600 26.46 -27.06 -11.30
CA LYS A 600 26.22 -25.64 -11.03
C LYS A 600 25.43 -25.44 -9.73
N GLU A 601 24.32 -26.15 -9.56
CA GLU A 601 23.45 -26.03 -8.39
C GLU A 601 24.15 -26.46 -7.10
N LEU A 602 24.84 -27.61 -7.11
CA LEU A 602 25.60 -28.06 -5.95
C LEU A 602 26.68 -27.06 -5.52
N PHE A 603 27.27 -26.34 -6.47
CA PHE A 603 28.39 -25.44 -6.21
C PHE A 603 27.96 -24.02 -5.79
N LYS A 604 26.70 -23.62 -6.02
CA LYS A 604 26.14 -22.36 -5.48
C LYS A 604 26.13 -22.32 -3.94
N HIS A 605 26.12 -23.47 -3.26
CA HIS A 605 26.05 -23.54 -1.80
C HIS A 605 27.37 -23.10 -1.12
N GLU A 606 27.28 -22.21 -0.12
CA GLU A 606 28.43 -21.62 0.61
C GLU A 606 29.41 -22.68 1.14
N CYS A 607 28.92 -23.83 1.63
CA CYS A 607 29.78 -24.91 2.14
C CYS A 607 30.68 -25.57 1.06
N PHE A 608 30.26 -25.53 -0.21
CA PHE A 608 31.10 -25.91 -1.35
C PHE A 608 32.05 -24.77 -1.76
N GLN A 609 31.59 -23.52 -1.75
CA GLN A 609 32.40 -22.32 -2.02
C GLN A 609 33.61 -22.21 -1.07
N ASP A 610 33.37 -22.27 0.25
CA ASP A 610 34.39 -22.29 1.31
C ASP A 610 35.45 -23.37 1.06
N THR A 611 34.98 -24.58 0.70
CA THR A 611 35.85 -25.74 0.51
C THR A 611 36.67 -25.63 -0.78
N MET A 612 36.09 -25.10 -1.86
CA MET A 612 36.81 -24.80 -3.11
C MET A 612 37.88 -23.72 -2.90
N LEU A 613 37.55 -22.63 -2.20
CA LEU A 613 38.51 -21.57 -1.83
C LEU A 613 39.63 -22.08 -0.89
N SER A 614 39.31 -23.03 -0.01
CA SER A 614 40.28 -23.75 0.83
C SER A 614 41.21 -24.64 0.00
N ASP A 615 40.75 -25.20 -1.12
CA ASP A 615 41.55 -26.10 -1.97
C ASP A 615 42.55 -25.38 -2.88
N VAL A 616 42.40 -24.07 -3.10
CA VAL A 616 43.32 -23.25 -3.91
C VAL A 616 44.79 -23.41 -3.49
N ASP A 617 45.07 -23.41 -2.18
CA ASP A 617 46.43 -23.58 -1.63
C ASP A 617 46.99 -25.01 -1.78
N LYS A 618 46.13 -25.97 -2.15
CA LYS A 618 46.44 -27.41 -2.25
C LYS A 618 46.61 -27.87 -3.70
N VAL A 619 45.84 -27.27 -4.62
CA VAL A 619 45.79 -27.65 -6.05
C VAL A 619 46.94 -27.03 -6.84
N LYS A 620 47.65 -27.86 -7.63
CA LYS A 620 48.80 -27.42 -8.46
C LYS A 620 48.57 -27.48 -9.97
N ALA A 621 47.39 -27.92 -10.42
CA ALA A 621 47.05 -28.01 -11.84
C ALA A 621 46.36 -26.71 -12.29
N PRO A 622 46.95 -25.91 -13.21
CA PRO A 622 46.37 -24.63 -13.62
C PRO A 622 44.94 -24.76 -14.16
N GLU A 623 44.66 -25.83 -14.91
CA GLU A 623 43.33 -26.12 -15.46
C GLU A 623 42.27 -26.38 -14.39
N VAL A 624 42.66 -26.87 -13.21
CA VAL A 624 41.75 -27.10 -12.07
C VAL A 624 41.59 -25.83 -11.25
N LEU A 625 42.64 -24.99 -11.18
CA LEU A 625 42.54 -23.66 -10.56
C LEU A 625 41.64 -22.72 -11.36
N LEU A 626 41.70 -22.77 -12.71
CA LEU A 626 40.75 -22.05 -13.57
C LEU A 626 39.33 -22.59 -13.39
N PHE A 627 39.14 -23.92 -13.40
CA PHE A 627 37.84 -24.54 -13.11
C PHE A 627 37.26 -24.11 -11.75
N ILE A 628 38.08 -23.95 -10.71
CA ILE A 628 37.67 -23.38 -9.42
C ILE A 628 37.29 -21.89 -9.61
N ALA A 629 38.16 -21.07 -10.21
CA ALA A 629 37.91 -19.64 -10.46
C ALA A 629 36.68 -19.33 -11.33
N ASP A 630 36.19 -20.30 -12.09
CA ASP A 630 34.97 -20.22 -12.91
C ASP A 630 33.70 -20.72 -12.22
N ASN A 631 33.84 -21.37 -11.06
CA ASN A 631 32.73 -21.89 -10.26
C ASN A 631 32.67 -21.32 -8.83
N LEU A 632 33.62 -20.44 -8.47
CA LEU A 632 33.50 -19.58 -7.30
C LEU A 632 32.55 -18.40 -7.59
N ASP A 633 31.80 -17.94 -6.58
CA ASP A 633 31.05 -16.68 -6.65
C ASP A 633 31.98 -15.45 -6.58
N SER A 634 31.44 -14.25 -6.82
CA SER A 634 32.16 -12.96 -6.79
C SER A 634 33.03 -12.77 -5.53
N ARG A 635 32.49 -13.06 -4.34
CA ARG A 635 33.17 -12.87 -3.05
C ARG A 635 34.32 -13.86 -2.89
N HIS A 636 34.11 -15.11 -3.29
CA HIS A 636 35.14 -16.15 -3.22
C HIS A 636 36.20 -16.00 -4.33
N GLN A 637 35.84 -15.50 -5.52
CA GLN A 637 36.79 -15.12 -6.58
C GLN A 637 37.75 -14.03 -6.10
N TYR A 638 37.25 -12.98 -5.45
CA TYR A 638 38.09 -11.92 -4.85
C TYR A 638 39.03 -12.47 -3.76
N LEU A 639 38.54 -13.35 -2.88
CA LEU A 639 39.39 -14.01 -1.87
C LEU A 639 40.44 -14.95 -2.49
N MET A 640 40.12 -15.59 -3.62
CA MET A 640 41.06 -16.40 -4.39
C MET A 640 42.12 -15.54 -5.09
N GLN A 641 41.73 -14.37 -5.63
CA GLN A 641 42.61 -13.42 -6.30
C GLN A 641 43.73 -12.90 -5.37
N GLN A 642 43.43 -12.71 -4.08
CA GLN A 642 44.43 -12.32 -3.08
C GLN A 642 45.52 -13.38 -2.84
N LYS A 643 45.23 -14.67 -3.12
CA LYS A 643 46.18 -15.79 -3.03
C LYS A 643 46.86 -16.12 -4.37
N ALA A 644 46.22 -15.78 -5.50
CA ALA A 644 46.66 -16.16 -6.83
C ALA A 644 47.93 -15.43 -7.29
N THR A 645 48.67 -16.05 -8.21
CA THR A 645 49.86 -15.46 -8.87
C THR A 645 49.88 -15.80 -10.37
N GLY A 646 50.65 -15.04 -11.15
CA GLY A 646 50.73 -15.21 -12.61
C GLY A 646 49.39 -15.02 -13.33
N PHE A 647 49.22 -15.69 -14.47
CA PHE A 647 48.01 -15.65 -15.30
C PHE A 647 46.70 -15.75 -14.49
N LEU A 648 46.62 -16.65 -13.50
CA LEU A 648 45.42 -16.85 -12.69
C LEU A 648 45.01 -15.59 -11.90
N LYS A 649 45.97 -14.80 -11.42
CA LYS A 649 45.72 -13.52 -10.74
C LYS A 649 45.17 -12.48 -11.72
N LEU A 650 45.70 -12.43 -12.94
CA LEU A 650 45.22 -11.53 -14.00
C LEU A 650 43.81 -11.94 -14.48
N TYR A 651 43.59 -13.25 -14.66
CA TYR A 651 42.32 -13.83 -15.08
C TYR A 651 41.18 -13.55 -14.09
N LEU A 652 41.45 -13.66 -12.78
CA LEU A 652 40.51 -13.24 -11.73
C LEU A 652 40.34 -11.71 -11.70
N TRP A 653 41.43 -10.94 -11.78
CA TRP A 653 41.36 -9.48 -11.75
C TRP A 653 40.51 -8.90 -12.89
N GLN A 654 40.60 -9.40 -14.13
CA GLN A 654 39.79 -8.86 -15.24
C GLN A 654 38.28 -9.19 -15.14
N LYS A 655 37.86 -10.12 -14.26
CA LYS A 655 36.43 -10.32 -13.96
C LYS A 655 35.87 -9.18 -13.10
N GLN A 656 36.68 -8.60 -12.21
CA GLN A 656 36.31 -7.50 -11.30
C GLN A 656 37.52 -6.54 -11.10
N PRO A 657 37.86 -5.74 -12.14
CA PRO A 657 39.10 -4.98 -12.14
C PRO A 657 39.03 -3.79 -11.16
N SER A 658 39.93 -3.82 -10.18
CA SER A 658 39.95 -2.88 -9.06
C SER A 658 41.38 -2.49 -8.71
N GLY A 659 41.55 -1.23 -8.28
CA GLY A 659 42.83 -0.66 -7.88
C GLY A 659 43.85 -0.51 -9.02
N LYS A 660 45.10 -0.21 -8.65
CA LYS A 660 46.17 0.04 -9.62
C LYS A 660 46.55 -1.22 -10.39
N ILE A 661 46.60 -1.09 -11.72
CA ILE A 661 46.93 -2.17 -12.65
C ILE A 661 48.35 -2.71 -12.39
N ASP A 662 48.46 -4.02 -12.21
CA ASP A 662 49.73 -4.75 -12.12
C ASP A 662 50.35 -4.87 -13.53
N TRP A 663 50.98 -3.80 -14.00
CA TRP A 663 51.36 -3.62 -15.41
C TRP A 663 52.38 -4.67 -15.91
N ASP A 664 53.24 -5.20 -15.03
CA ASP A 664 54.16 -6.26 -15.40
C ASP A 664 53.47 -7.63 -15.45
N LEU A 665 52.46 -7.89 -14.62
CA LEU A 665 51.58 -9.05 -14.74
C LEU A 665 50.77 -9.01 -16.04
N VAL A 666 50.24 -7.83 -16.41
CA VAL A 666 49.52 -7.62 -17.68
C VAL A 666 50.43 -7.93 -18.87
N LYS A 667 51.60 -7.29 -18.99
CA LYS A 667 52.56 -7.59 -20.08
C LYS A 667 52.91 -9.08 -20.18
N SER A 668 53.05 -9.75 -19.03
CA SER A 668 53.50 -11.14 -18.97
C SER A 668 52.44 -12.16 -19.41
N HIS A 669 51.15 -11.82 -19.34
CA HIS A 669 50.05 -12.78 -19.49
C HIS A 669 48.84 -12.31 -20.31
N PHE A 670 48.80 -11.07 -20.84
CA PHE A 670 47.65 -10.55 -21.59
C PHE A 670 47.28 -11.43 -22.80
N TYR A 671 48.26 -11.98 -23.49
CA TYR A 671 48.09 -12.87 -24.65
C TYR A 671 47.50 -14.25 -24.30
N GLU A 672 47.49 -14.64 -23.02
CA GLU A 672 46.92 -15.91 -22.53
C GLU A 672 45.41 -15.80 -22.25
N MET A 673 44.87 -14.57 -22.20
CA MET A 673 43.44 -14.30 -21.99
C MET A 673 42.62 -14.50 -23.28
N SER A 674 41.31 -14.73 -23.14
CA SER A 674 40.39 -14.80 -24.28
C SER A 674 40.26 -13.44 -24.99
N VAL A 675 39.66 -13.42 -26.19
CA VAL A 675 39.49 -12.20 -26.99
C VAL A 675 38.65 -11.16 -26.22
N GLU A 676 37.60 -11.63 -25.58
CA GLU A 676 36.64 -10.87 -24.79
C GLU A 676 37.32 -10.26 -23.55
N ALA A 677 38.10 -11.08 -22.82
CA ALA A 677 38.89 -10.64 -21.66
C ALA A 677 40.00 -9.64 -22.05
N GLN A 678 40.62 -9.78 -23.22
CA GLN A 678 41.57 -8.80 -23.77
C GLN A 678 40.87 -7.47 -24.11
N ILE A 679 39.66 -7.50 -24.69
CA ILE A 679 38.86 -6.31 -24.99
C ILE A 679 38.40 -5.59 -23.72
N ARG A 680 37.88 -6.32 -22.72
CA ARG A 680 37.49 -5.76 -21.41
C ARG A 680 38.67 -5.12 -20.68
N THR A 681 39.80 -5.82 -20.65
CA THR A 681 41.06 -5.29 -20.06
C THR A 681 41.54 -4.04 -20.80
N LEU A 682 41.44 -3.99 -22.13
CA LEU A 682 41.79 -2.80 -22.91
C LEU A 682 40.90 -1.60 -22.55
N ARG A 683 39.58 -1.80 -22.46
CA ARG A 683 38.64 -0.76 -22.01
C ARG A 683 39.04 -0.19 -20.63
N TYR A 684 39.35 -1.05 -19.66
CA TYR A 684 39.77 -0.63 -18.32
C TYR A 684 41.07 0.20 -18.35
N ILE A 685 42.06 -0.22 -19.15
CA ILE A 685 43.32 0.52 -19.30
C ILE A 685 43.07 1.93 -19.85
N PHE A 686 42.18 2.09 -20.84
CA PHE A 686 41.82 3.41 -21.36
C PHE A 686 41.02 4.25 -20.35
N GLY A 687 40.16 3.65 -19.51
CA GLY A 687 39.52 4.33 -18.38
C GLY A 687 40.50 4.83 -17.31
N GLN A 688 41.53 4.04 -17.00
CA GLN A 688 42.64 4.46 -16.12
C GLN A 688 43.58 5.50 -16.74
N MET A 689 43.53 5.68 -18.07
CA MET A 689 44.23 6.77 -18.77
C MET A 689 43.45 8.08 -18.80
N THR A 690 42.13 8.08 -18.51
CA THR A 690 41.35 9.33 -18.36
C THR A 690 41.34 9.89 -16.93
N SER A 691 41.53 9.05 -15.90
CA SER A 691 41.51 9.49 -14.49
C SER A 691 42.82 10.09 -13.95
N GLU A 692 43.84 10.29 -14.79
CA GLU A 692 45.23 10.65 -14.42
C GLU A 692 45.94 9.65 -13.46
N GLU A 693 45.30 8.53 -13.09
CA GLU A 693 45.87 7.53 -12.19
C GLU A 693 47.00 6.69 -12.82
N SER A 694 47.08 6.70 -14.15
CA SER A 694 48.04 5.98 -14.99
C SER A 694 48.87 6.94 -15.84
N SER A 695 50.18 6.69 -15.95
CA SER A 695 51.09 7.45 -16.82
C SER A 695 51.33 6.79 -18.19
N LEU A 696 50.46 5.86 -18.60
CA LEU A 696 50.58 5.14 -19.87
C LEU A 696 50.09 5.98 -21.06
N VAL A 697 50.76 5.85 -22.20
CA VAL A 697 50.28 6.38 -23.48
C VAL A 697 50.04 5.26 -24.50
N VAL A 698 49.29 5.56 -25.56
CA VAL A 698 48.99 4.60 -26.66
C VAL A 698 50.25 3.95 -27.25
N ASP A 699 51.39 4.64 -27.26
CA ASP A 699 52.67 4.08 -27.72
C ASP A 699 53.22 3.00 -26.78
N ASP A 700 52.99 3.09 -25.45
CA ASP A 700 53.32 2.02 -24.50
C ASP A 700 52.41 0.81 -24.73
N LEU A 701 51.12 1.03 -24.96
CA LEU A 701 50.15 -0.04 -25.24
C LEU A 701 50.49 -0.77 -26.54
N TYR A 702 50.84 -0.01 -27.59
CA TYR A 702 51.26 -0.58 -28.87
C TYR A 702 52.58 -1.36 -28.73
N SER A 703 53.53 -0.84 -27.94
CA SER A 703 54.79 -1.53 -27.64
C SER A 703 54.57 -2.84 -26.86
N ALA A 704 53.65 -2.84 -25.90
CA ALA A 704 53.34 -4.00 -25.05
C ALA A 704 52.50 -5.07 -25.76
N PHE A 705 51.53 -4.68 -26.58
CA PHE A 705 50.52 -5.58 -27.16
C PHE A 705 50.65 -5.84 -28.66
N VAL A 706 51.50 -5.09 -29.38
CA VAL A 706 51.66 -5.20 -30.84
C VAL A 706 53.12 -5.42 -31.27
N GLU A 707 54.08 -4.66 -30.73
CA GLU A 707 55.53 -4.81 -31.04
C GLU A 707 56.22 -5.91 -30.19
N THR A 708 55.45 -6.88 -29.71
CA THR A 708 55.88 -7.99 -28.83
C THR A 708 56.00 -9.33 -29.57
N SER A 709 56.72 -10.30 -28.98
CA SER A 709 56.86 -11.66 -29.53
C SER A 709 55.55 -12.48 -29.54
N THR A 710 54.58 -12.07 -28.74
CA THR A 710 53.27 -12.72 -28.56
C THR A 710 52.18 -11.64 -28.56
N PRO A 711 51.79 -11.14 -29.75
CA PRO A 711 50.85 -10.02 -29.86
C PRO A 711 49.44 -10.40 -29.38
N ALA A 712 48.65 -9.37 -29.08
CA ALA A 712 47.25 -9.49 -28.70
C ALA A 712 46.35 -10.01 -29.83
N CYS A 713 45.05 -10.16 -29.56
CA CYS A 713 44.08 -10.56 -30.55
C CYS A 713 43.99 -9.55 -31.73
N PRO A 714 43.58 -9.99 -32.94
CA PRO A 714 43.57 -9.13 -34.13
C PRO A 714 42.82 -7.80 -33.95
N ALA A 715 41.71 -7.78 -33.18
CA ALA A 715 40.95 -6.58 -32.87
C ALA A 715 41.76 -5.54 -32.09
N VAL A 716 42.41 -5.95 -30.99
CA VAL A 716 43.26 -5.08 -30.16
C VAL A 716 44.43 -4.54 -30.98
N CYS A 717 45.14 -5.40 -31.72
CA CYS A 717 46.27 -4.96 -32.55
C CYS A 717 45.85 -4.00 -33.67
N GLY A 718 44.72 -4.26 -34.34
CA GLY A 718 44.22 -3.41 -35.41
C GLY A 718 43.72 -2.04 -34.92
N VAL A 719 43.04 -2.00 -33.77
CA VAL A 719 42.59 -0.74 -33.15
C VAL A 719 43.77 0.09 -32.66
N LEU A 720 44.72 -0.51 -31.92
CA LEU A 720 45.92 0.19 -31.46
C LEU A 720 46.78 0.71 -32.63
N PHE A 721 46.84 -0.01 -33.76
CA PHE A 721 47.48 0.47 -34.98
C PHE A 721 46.82 1.73 -35.54
N ILE A 722 45.50 1.74 -35.70
CA ILE A 722 44.78 2.90 -36.24
C ILE A 722 44.95 4.12 -35.31
N LEU A 723 44.87 3.91 -33.99
CA LEU A 723 45.09 4.95 -32.98
C LEU A 723 46.52 5.52 -33.05
N LYS A 724 47.55 4.66 -33.05
CA LYS A 724 48.96 5.10 -33.18
C LYS A 724 49.23 5.83 -34.50
N ALA A 725 48.66 5.36 -35.61
CA ALA A 725 48.81 5.99 -36.92
C ALA A 725 48.17 7.39 -36.95
N LYS A 726 46.91 7.54 -36.52
CA LYS A 726 46.19 8.82 -36.51
C LYS A 726 46.73 9.81 -35.47
N LYS A 727 47.36 9.32 -34.40
CA LYS A 727 48.13 10.14 -33.44
C LYS A 727 49.43 10.69 -34.05
N GLY A 728 50.09 9.92 -34.92
CA GLY A 728 51.32 10.34 -35.61
C GLY A 728 51.09 11.35 -36.74
N ASP A 729 50.09 11.12 -37.58
CA ASP A 729 49.54 12.09 -38.54
C ASP A 729 48.04 11.85 -38.70
N ILE A 730 47.24 12.84 -38.31
CA ILE A 730 45.79 12.75 -38.38
C ILE A 730 45.25 12.59 -39.80
N ASN A 731 46.00 13.07 -40.81
CA ASN A 731 45.61 13.01 -42.22
C ASN A 731 46.00 11.70 -42.90
N ILE A 732 46.66 10.76 -42.19
CA ILE A 732 47.12 9.52 -42.80
C ILE A 732 45.95 8.63 -43.24
N SER A 733 45.89 8.30 -44.53
CA SER A 733 44.94 7.33 -45.05
C SER A 733 45.33 5.91 -44.63
N ILE A 734 44.51 5.28 -43.80
CA ILE A 734 44.63 3.87 -43.46
C ILE A 734 44.26 3.04 -44.69
N THR A 735 45.12 2.11 -45.10
CA THR A 735 44.86 1.20 -46.22
C THR A 735 44.71 -0.24 -45.71
N PRO A 736 44.04 -1.14 -46.46
CA PRO A 736 44.00 -2.56 -46.13
C PRO A 736 45.40 -3.13 -45.95
N THR A 737 46.35 -2.81 -46.83
CA THR A 737 47.75 -3.30 -46.73
C THR A 737 48.46 -2.84 -45.45
N MET A 738 48.17 -1.63 -44.97
CA MET A 738 48.74 -1.13 -43.70
C MET A 738 48.17 -1.92 -42.51
N LEU A 739 46.84 -2.09 -42.45
CA LEU A 739 46.17 -2.85 -41.40
C LEU A 739 46.56 -4.34 -41.42
N GLU A 740 46.52 -4.98 -42.59
CA GLU A 740 46.91 -6.39 -42.82
C GLU A 740 48.39 -6.68 -42.48
N SER A 741 49.24 -5.65 -42.39
CA SER A 741 50.63 -5.81 -41.93
C SER A 741 50.76 -5.99 -40.41
N VAL A 742 49.73 -5.60 -39.64
CA VAL A 742 49.66 -5.71 -38.18
C VAL A 742 48.72 -6.84 -37.75
N ILE A 743 47.51 -6.91 -38.30
CA ILE A 743 46.53 -7.96 -37.92
C ILE A 743 46.80 -9.32 -38.57
N GLY A 744 47.62 -9.36 -39.62
CA GLY A 744 47.90 -10.54 -40.44
C GLY A 744 47.09 -10.59 -41.75
N GLN A 745 47.73 -11.08 -42.81
CA GLN A 745 47.17 -11.14 -44.17
C GLN A 745 46.23 -12.34 -44.42
N ASP A 746 46.18 -13.30 -43.50
CA ASP A 746 45.35 -14.49 -43.60
C ASP A 746 43.84 -14.18 -43.48
N MET A 747 42.98 -15.03 -44.04
CA MET A 747 41.53 -14.85 -44.01
C MET A 747 40.93 -15.01 -42.61
N LYS A 748 41.43 -15.93 -41.78
CA LYS A 748 40.92 -16.12 -40.40
C LYS A 748 41.24 -14.91 -39.53
N HIS A 749 42.45 -14.37 -39.65
CA HIS A 749 42.88 -13.18 -38.90
C HIS A 749 42.03 -11.94 -39.22
N ARG A 750 41.75 -11.73 -40.51
CA ARG A 750 40.93 -10.60 -40.98
C ARG A 750 39.44 -10.78 -40.65
N TYR A 751 38.94 -12.02 -40.65
CA TYR A 751 37.60 -12.35 -40.13
C TYR A 751 37.47 -12.04 -38.64
N ASN A 752 38.42 -12.52 -37.82
CA ASN A 752 38.43 -12.26 -36.37
C ASN A 752 38.51 -10.75 -36.09
N PHE A 753 39.39 -10.00 -36.77
CA PHE A 753 39.41 -8.55 -36.66
C PHE A 753 38.03 -7.92 -36.94
N LEU A 754 37.36 -8.26 -38.05
CA LEU A 754 36.04 -7.72 -38.38
C LEU A 754 34.91 -8.17 -37.43
N LYS A 755 34.96 -9.39 -36.91
CA LYS A 755 34.00 -9.91 -35.91
C LYS A 755 34.17 -9.17 -34.58
N ASP A 756 35.40 -9.16 -34.07
CA ASP A 756 35.69 -8.86 -32.66
C ASP A 756 35.89 -7.34 -32.44
N SER A 757 36.43 -6.61 -33.44
CA SER A 757 36.52 -5.14 -33.34
C SER A 757 35.17 -4.44 -33.44
N LYS A 758 34.13 -5.08 -33.99
CA LYS A 758 32.78 -4.53 -34.13
C LYS A 758 32.21 -4.04 -32.79
N GLU A 759 32.52 -4.74 -31.70
CA GLU A 759 32.09 -4.42 -30.33
C GLU A 759 32.70 -3.09 -29.80
N LEU A 760 33.77 -2.61 -30.43
CA LEU A 760 34.41 -1.33 -30.13
C LEU A 760 33.82 -0.17 -30.94
N PHE A 761 32.78 -0.37 -31.76
CA PHE A 761 32.14 0.69 -32.55
C PHE A 761 30.61 0.72 -32.39
N TYR A 762 30.02 1.91 -32.41
CA TYR A 762 28.58 2.08 -32.26
C TYR A 762 27.78 1.53 -33.47
N PRO A 763 26.69 0.77 -33.26
CA PRO A 763 25.81 0.27 -34.32
C PRO A 763 24.94 1.36 -34.95
N CYS A 764 24.40 1.11 -36.15
CA CYS A 764 23.58 2.04 -36.92
C CYS A 764 22.16 1.52 -37.20
N ASN A 765 21.16 2.09 -36.51
CA ASN A 765 19.77 1.61 -36.49
C ASN A 765 18.93 1.95 -37.76
N GLY A 766 19.47 2.70 -38.71
CA GLY A 766 18.64 3.66 -39.47
C GLY A 766 17.55 3.08 -40.39
N TYR A 767 16.40 3.77 -40.39
CA TYR A 767 15.13 3.39 -41.00
C TYR A 767 14.79 4.20 -42.27
N LEU A 768 13.64 3.92 -42.89
CA LEU A 768 13.06 4.66 -44.02
C LEU A 768 11.52 4.73 -43.86
N ALA A 769 10.91 5.88 -44.19
CA ALA A 769 9.47 6.15 -43.98
C ALA A 769 8.69 6.21 -45.30
N ILE A 770 7.48 5.62 -45.33
CA ILE A 770 6.53 5.59 -46.46
C ILE A 770 5.11 5.87 -45.93
N THR A 771 4.15 6.18 -46.80
CA THR A 771 2.94 6.96 -46.50
C THR A 771 1.62 6.28 -46.90
N ARG A 772 0.52 6.84 -46.36
CA ARG A 772 -0.89 6.73 -46.81
C ARG A 772 -1.54 5.34 -46.74
N ASN A 773 -2.34 5.15 -45.69
CA ASN A 773 -3.61 4.43 -45.80
C ASN A 773 -4.75 5.36 -45.31
N GLN A 774 -6.02 4.97 -45.47
CA GLN A 774 -7.16 5.90 -45.33
C GLN A 774 -8.09 5.62 -44.13
N GLN A 775 -7.77 4.64 -43.28
CA GLN A 775 -8.65 4.17 -42.21
C GLN A 775 -8.46 4.90 -40.86
N ASP A 776 -7.39 5.70 -40.71
CA ASP A 776 -7.05 6.40 -39.46
C ASP A 776 -7.86 7.72 -39.23
N ILE A 777 -8.89 7.97 -40.05
CA ILE A 777 -9.61 9.25 -40.10
C ILE A 777 -10.77 9.30 -39.08
N GLU A 778 -11.42 8.17 -38.80
CA GLU A 778 -12.65 8.13 -37.98
C GLU A 778 -12.39 8.37 -36.48
N TYR A 779 -11.14 8.20 -36.01
CA TYR A 779 -10.71 8.52 -34.64
C TYR A 779 -10.44 10.01 -34.37
N GLN A 780 -10.61 10.90 -35.36
CA GLN A 780 -10.21 12.31 -35.26
C GLN A 780 -11.34 13.23 -35.73
N SER A 781 -12.35 13.36 -34.87
CA SER A 781 -13.47 14.30 -35.02
C SER A 781 -13.42 15.41 -33.96
N PHE A 782 -14.06 16.55 -34.26
CA PHE A 782 -14.07 17.74 -33.42
C PHE A 782 -15.46 18.36 -33.28
N ASN A 783 -15.82 18.73 -32.05
CA ASN A 783 -17.12 19.33 -31.69
C ASN A 783 -17.13 20.87 -31.83
N GLY A 784 -15.96 21.48 -32.05
CA GLY A 784 -15.79 22.92 -32.22
C GLY A 784 -14.33 23.29 -32.42
N ILE A 785 -14.04 24.58 -32.55
CA ILE A 785 -12.69 25.13 -32.73
C ILE A 785 -12.39 26.15 -31.61
N LEU A 786 -11.20 26.07 -31.01
CA LEU A 786 -10.67 27.08 -30.11
C LEU A 786 -9.72 28.04 -30.88
N GLU A 787 -10.14 29.30 -31.01
CA GLU A 787 -9.34 30.40 -31.55
C GLU A 787 -8.95 31.41 -30.46
N LYS A 788 -8.05 32.35 -30.77
CA LYS A 788 -7.69 33.47 -29.89
C LYS A 788 -7.93 34.80 -30.58
N GLU A 789 -8.87 35.59 -30.07
CA GLU A 789 -9.19 36.93 -30.59
C GLU A 789 -8.66 38.03 -29.65
N ILE A 790 -8.52 39.25 -30.18
CA ILE A 790 -8.20 40.47 -29.41
C ILE A 790 -9.32 41.48 -29.65
N LYS A 791 -9.84 42.05 -28.58
CA LYS A 791 -10.98 42.97 -28.58
C LYS A 791 -10.80 44.00 -27.48
N ASP A 792 -10.92 45.29 -27.82
CA ASP A 792 -10.73 46.41 -26.90
C ASP A 792 -9.40 46.27 -26.10
N ASP A 793 -8.31 46.05 -26.84
CA ASP A 793 -6.94 45.75 -26.39
C ASP A 793 -6.78 44.56 -25.41
N THR A 794 -7.82 43.75 -25.23
CA THR A 794 -7.84 42.58 -24.34
C THR A 794 -7.94 41.28 -25.15
N SER A 795 -7.18 40.23 -24.79
CA SER A 795 -7.23 38.94 -25.48
C SER A 795 -8.18 37.94 -24.81
N PHE A 796 -8.91 37.18 -25.63
CA PHE A 796 -9.88 36.18 -25.23
C PHE A 796 -9.61 34.86 -25.95
N TYR A 797 -9.81 33.76 -25.24
CA TYR A 797 -10.00 32.44 -25.85
C TYR A 797 -11.43 32.38 -26.39
N VAL A 798 -11.62 31.89 -27.61
CA VAL A 798 -12.90 31.97 -28.31
C VAL A 798 -13.25 30.61 -28.90
N ILE A 799 -14.19 29.93 -28.25
CA ILE A 799 -14.69 28.65 -28.76
C ILE A 799 -15.84 28.93 -29.73
N THR A 800 -15.79 28.27 -30.90
CA THR A 800 -16.88 28.24 -31.88
C THR A 800 -17.24 26.78 -32.10
N PHE A 801 -18.42 26.36 -31.63
CA PHE A 801 -18.89 24.98 -31.81
C PHE A 801 -19.40 24.75 -33.23
N HIS A 802 -19.38 23.49 -33.67
CA HIS A 802 -20.00 23.06 -34.92
C HIS A 802 -21.44 22.57 -34.66
N ASP A 803 -22.34 22.74 -35.64
CA ASP A 803 -23.73 22.27 -35.52
C ASP A 803 -23.81 20.73 -35.46
N THR A 804 -22.78 20.04 -35.96
CA THR A 804 -22.53 18.59 -35.92
C THR A 804 -21.02 18.36 -36.01
N PRO A 805 -20.46 17.25 -35.47
CA PRO A 805 -19.01 17.06 -35.40
C PRO A 805 -18.35 16.98 -36.79
N VAL A 806 -17.08 17.41 -36.89
CA VAL A 806 -16.33 17.47 -38.16
C VAL A 806 -15.01 16.71 -38.09
N ASP A 807 -14.54 16.19 -39.23
CA ASP A 807 -13.23 15.53 -39.32
C ASP A 807 -12.04 16.53 -39.33
N LEU A 808 -10.81 15.98 -39.28
CA LEU A 808 -9.53 16.67 -39.48
C LEU A 808 -9.45 17.70 -40.62
N PHE A 809 -10.32 17.57 -41.62
CA PHE A 809 -10.34 18.38 -42.83
C PHE A 809 -11.54 19.35 -42.86
N GLY A 810 -12.28 19.46 -41.76
CA GLY A 810 -13.44 20.34 -41.58
C GLY A 810 -14.72 19.83 -42.24
N ARG A 811 -14.87 18.51 -42.42
CA ARG A 811 -16.03 17.91 -43.09
C ARG A 811 -16.97 17.27 -42.07
N THR A 812 -18.25 17.59 -42.14
CA THR A 812 -19.32 17.11 -41.25
C THR A 812 -19.45 15.59 -41.26
N ILE A 813 -19.63 14.99 -40.09
CA ILE A 813 -19.81 13.55 -39.88
C ILE A 813 -21.30 13.29 -39.60
N GLU A 814 -22.03 12.81 -40.61
CA GLU A 814 -23.51 12.77 -40.62
C GLU A 814 -24.17 11.79 -39.63
N TRP A 815 -23.39 11.04 -38.83
CA TRP A 815 -23.89 10.02 -37.89
C TRP A 815 -23.60 10.30 -36.41
N LEU A 816 -22.91 11.39 -36.06
CA LEU A 816 -22.68 11.80 -34.67
C LEU A 816 -23.70 12.87 -34.24
N ASP A 817 -24.35 12.65 -33.09
CA ASP A 817 -25.44 13.49 -32.56
C ASP A 817 -24.91 14.77 -31.87
N SER A 818 -25.65 15.88 -31.99
CA SER A 818 -25.25 17.19 -31.45
C SER A 818 -25.34 17.29 -29.92
N LYS A 819 -25.82 16.26 -29.22
CA LYS A 819 -25.98 16.24 -27.75
C LYS A 819 -24.68 16.51 -26.98
N GLU A 820 -23.53 16.05 -27.47
CA GLU A 820 -22.24 16.38 -26.85
C GLU A 820 -21.92 17.86 -26.96
N VAL A 821 -22.19 18.47 -28.13
CA VAL A 821 -22.02 19.90 -28.38
C VAL A 821 -22.90 20.72 -27.45
N ASP A 822 -24.18 20.37 -27.31
CA ASP A 822 -25.11 21.03 -26.38
C ASP A 822 -24.66 20.88 -24.91
N THR A 823 -24.15 19.70 -24.53
CA THR A 823 -23.63 19.42 -23.19
C THR A 823 -22.39 20.27 -22.89
N ALA A 824 -21.43 20.29 -23.82
CA ALA A 824 -20.23 21.12 -23.75
C ALA A 824 -20.61 22.62 -23.63
N ILE A 825 -21.56 23.09 -24.44
CA ILE A 825 -22.10 24.45 -24.40
C ILE A 825 -22.71 24.79 -23.03
N GLN A 826 -23.44 23.86 -22.39
CA GLN A 826 -24.00 24.08 -21.04
C GLN A 826 -22.91 24.11 -19.97
N VAL A 827 -21.96 23.18 -20.01
CA VAL A 827 -20.84 23.10 -19.05
C VAL A 827 -19.94 24.33 -19.15
N LEU A 828 -19.70 24.85 -20.35
CA LEU A 828 -18.95 26.09 -20.59
C LEU A 828 -19.67 27.32 -20.00
N LYS A 829 -20.99 27.45 -20.25
CA LYS A 829 -21.82 28.55 -19.70
C LYS A 829 -21.95 28.51 -18.17
N ARG A 830 -21.86 27.33 -17.56
CA ARG A 830 -22.02 27.15 -16.10
C ARG A 830 -20.76 27.46 -15.30
N ASN A 831 -19.58 27.26 -15.90
CA ASN A 831 -18.31 27.25 -15.17
C ASN A 831 -17.29 28.34 -15.59
N CYS A 832 -17.62 29.19 -16.57
CA CYS A 832 -16.78 30.33 -16.97
C CYS A 832 -17.61 31.62 -17.19
N ASP A 833 -16.95 32.78 -17.10
CA ASP A 833 -17.55 34.10 -17.34
C ASP A 833 -17.61 34.39 -18.84
N VAL A 834 -18.41 33.61 -19.56
CA VAL A 834 -18.39 33.56 -21.03
C VAL A 834 -19.31 34.61 -21.65
N LYS A 835 -18.74 35.51 -22.44
CA LYS A 835 -19.48 36.51 -23.22
C LYS A 835 -19.85 35.93 -24.58
N ILE A 836 -21.13 35.70 -24.82
CA ILE A 836 -21.63 35.11 -26.07
C ILE A 836 -21.93 36.22 -27.09
N VAL A 837 -21.37 36.11 -28.31
CA VAL A 837 -21.68 37.02 -29.43
C VAL A 837 -21.75 36.22 -30.73
N ASN A 838 -22.88 36.26 -31.42
CA ASN A 838 -23.10 35.62 -32.74
C ASN A 838 -22.65 34.14 -32.79
N GLY A 839 -22.91 33.35 -31.74
CA GLY A 839 -22.52 31.94 -31.65
C GLY A 839 -21.08 31.69 -31.17
N LYS A 840 -20.21 32.70 -31.15
CA LYS A 840 -18.87 32.61 -30.55
C LYS A 840 -18.90 32.82 -29.03
N TYR A 841 -18.12 32.01 -28.32
CA TYR A 841 -18.04 31.95 -26.86
C TYR A 841 -16.71 32.55 -26.37
N TYR A 842 -16.73 33.81 -25.95
CA TYR A 842 -15.53 34.55 -25.51
C TYR A 842 -15.24 34.31 -24.03
N ILE A 843 -14.13 33.64 -23.74
CA ILE A 843 -13.62 33.29 -22.41
C ILE A 843 -12.42 34.21 -22.09
N PRO A 844 -12.38 34.89 -20.93
CA PRO A 844 -11.23 35.71 -20.53
C PRO A 844 -9.95 34.86 -20.38
N GLN A 845 -8.77 35.42 -20.73
CA GLN A 845 -7.51 34.69 -20.59
C GLN A 845 -7.18 34.27 -19.13
N SER A 846 -7.79 34.91 -18.13
CA SER A 846 -7.71 34.48 -16.72
C SER A 846 -8.37 33.13 -16.42
N GLN A 847 -9.17 32.57 -17.33
CA GLN A 847 -9.80 31.24 -17.25
C GLN A 847 -9.10 30.20 -18.16
N GLU A 848 -7.82 30.45 -18.49
CA GLU A 848 -6.92 29.56 -19.24
C GLU A 848 -6.93 28.11 -18.76
N PHE A 849 -6.77 27.87 -17.45
CA PHE A 849 -6.68 26.51 -16.90
C PHE A 849 -7.95 25.68 -17.14
N PHE A 850 -9.14 26.28 -16.91
CA PHE A 850 -10.41 25.63 -17.25
C PHE A 850 -10.52 25.37 -18.75
N THR A 851 -10.11 26.35 -19.56
CA THR A 851 -10.17 26.24 -21.03
C THR A 851 -9.34 25.06 -21.55
N LYS A 852 -8.17 24.77 -20.96
CA LYS A 852 -7.35 23.57 -21.29
C LYS A 852 -8.10 22.27 -21.00
N GLN A 853 -8.64 22.12 -19.78
CA GLN A 853 -9.41 20.94 -19.38
C GLN A 853 -10.67 20.75 -20.23
N PHE A 854 -11.34 21.85 -20.56
CA PHE A 854 -12.55 21.86 -21.39
C PHE A 854 -12.29 21.44 -22.84
N VAL A 855 -11.16 21.86 -23.44
CA VAL A 855 -10.75 21.47 -24.79
C VAL A 855 -10.51 19.97 -24.91
N ILE A 856 -9.85 19.38 -23.90
CA ILE A 856 -9.63 17.93 -23.79
C ILE A 856 -10.98 17.20 -23.69
N ALA A 857 -11.79 17.57 -22.70
CA ALA A 857 -12.99 16.82 -22.31
C ALA A 857 -14.13 16.83 -23.34
N TYR A 858 -14.12 17.77 -24.30
CA TYR A 858 -15.18 17.92 -25.30
C TYR A 858 -14.66 17.92 -26.74
N HIS A 859 -13.44 17.41 -26.99
CA HIS A 859 -12.86 17.24 -28.33
C HIS A 859 -12.93 18.52 -29.19
N ILE A 860 -12.36 19.61 -28.68
CA ILE A 860 -12.30 20.90 -29.38
C ILE A 860 -10.98 21.01 -30.17
N ASP A 861 -11.07 21.42 -31.44
CA ASP A 861 -9.94 21.63 -32.34
C ASP A 861 -9.07 22.80 -31.85
N ASP A 862 -7.95 22.46 -31.24
CA ASP A 862 -7.05 23.38 -30.57
C ASP A 862 -6.11 24.10 -31.55
N LYS A 863 -6.65 25.07 -32.29
CA LYS A 863 -5.87 25.99 -33.13
C LYS A 863 -4.99 26.95 -32.32
N CYS A 864 -4.99 26.87 -30.99
CA CYS A 864 -4.16 27.69 -30.10
C CYS A 864 -2.90 26.95 -29.62
N GLY A 865 -2.82 25.63 -29.74
CA GLY A 865 -1.64 24.84 -29.33
C GLY A 865 -1.48 24.79 -27.81
N PHE A 866 -2.57 24.43 -27.13
CA PHE A 866 -2.84 24.63 -25.71
C PHE A 866 -2.80 23.33 -24.89
N VAL A 867 -2.96 22.18 -25.56
CA VAL A 867 -3.06 20.82 -24.99
C VAL A 867 -2.10 19.85 -25.72
N SER A 868 -1.21 19.14 -25.01
CA SER A 868 -0.31 18.15 -25.64
C SER A 868 0.37 17.15 -24.67
N ASP A 869 -0.41 16.33 -23.95
CA ASP A 869 0.15 15.40 -22.96
C ASP A 869 0.41 14.00 -23.53
N LYS A 870 1.69 13.66 -23.70
CA LYS A 870 2.15 12.31 -24.13
C LYS A 870 2.22 11.29 -22.99
N GLU A 871 2.40 11.77 -21.76
CA GLU A 871 2.84 10.96 -20.62
C GLU A 871 1.80 9.88 -20.29
N LYS A 872 0.51 10.26 -20.31
CA LYS A 872 -0.63 9.36 -20.11
C LYS A 872 -0.71 8.20 -21.10
N MET A 873 -0.20 8.37 -22.34
CA MET A 873 -0.17 7.28 -23.34
C MET A 873 1.02 6.32 -23.17
N ILE A 874 2.01 6.69 -22.36
CA ILE A 874 3.11 5.82 -21.94
C ILE A 874 2.72 5.07 -20.65
N GLU A 875 2.03 5.74 -19.72
CA GLU A 875 1.45 5.12 -18.51
C GLU A 875 0.45 4.01 -18.87
N GLN A 876 -0.38 4.22 -19.89
CA GLN A 876 -1.36 3.24 -20.38
C GLN A 876 -0.79 2.16 -21.31
N GLY A 877 0.54 1.98 -21.38
CA GLY A 877 1.21 0.87 -22.09
C GLY A 877 1.18 0.92 -23.63
N TYR A 878 0.35 1.76 -24.25
CA TYR A 878 0.19 1.87 -25.72
C TYR A 878 1.48 2.28 -26.47
N LEU A 879 2.49 2.81 -25.77
CA LEU A 879 3.80 3.17 -26.33
C LEU A 879 4.95 2.70 -25.42
N PRO A 880 5.99 2.02 -25.94
CA PRO A 880 7.19 1.70 -25.15
C PRO A 880 7.87 2.97 -24.64
N ARG A 881 8.34 2.98 -23.38
CA ARG A 881 9.06 4.12 -22.74
C ARG A 881 10.17 4.69 -23.64
N ASN A 882 10.90 3.82 -24.34
CA ASN A 882 12.00 4.18 -25.26
C ASN A 882 11.56 5.00 -26.50
N ASN A 883 10.26 5.21 -26.73
CA ASN A 883 9.71 5.86 -27.92
C ASN A 883 9.27 7.33 -27.70
N ALA A 884 9.41 7.85 -26.47
CA ALA A 884 8.84 9.13 -26.02
C ALA A 884 9.14 10.35 -26.92
N PHE A 885 10.30 10.40 -27.58
CA PHE A 885 10.83 11.62 -28.20
C PHE A 885 10.54 11.83 -29.71
N GLN A 886 9.69 11.02 -30.34
CA GLN A 886 9.31 11.22 -31.76
C GLN A 886 8.19 12.27 -31.94
N PRO A 887 8.19 13.09 -33.02
CA PRO A 887 7.00 13.85 -33.43
C PRO A 887 5.92 12.91 -33.99
N LEU A 888 4.66 13.13 -33.59
CA LEU A 888 3.50 12.41 -34.17
C LEU A 888 3.19 12.80 -35.62
N TYR A 889 3.97 13.72 -36.23
CA TYR A 889 3.86 14.12 -37.63
C TYR A 889 4.72 13.29 -38.60
N THR A 890 5.39 12.22 -38.15
CA THR A 890 6.18 11.32 -39.03
C THR A 890 5.82 9.85 -38.84
N ASN A 891 5.42 9.19 -39.93
CA ASN A 891 4.85 7.83 -39.94
C ASN A 891 5.84 6.70 -39.57
N TYR A 892 5.25 5.56 -39.17
CA TYR A 892 5.82 4.21 -39.06
C TYR A 892 7.16 3.92 -39.77
N LEU A 893 8.05 3.26 -39.04
CA LEU A 893 9.39 2.85 -39.48
C LEU A 893 9.50 1.32 -39.55
N ARG A 894 10.16 0.77 -40.58
CA ARG A 894 10.43 -0.69 -40.73
C ARG A 894 11.94 -0.97 -40.68
N LYS A 895 12.37 -1.91 -39.82
CA LYS A 895 13.76 -2.40 -39.74
C LYS A 895 14.15 -3.13 -41.03
N TYR A 896 15.45 -3.20 -41.34
CA TYR A 896 16.01 -3.82 -42.54
C TYR A 896 16.86 -5.03 -42.15
N GLU A 897 16.79 -6.16 -42.87
CA GLU A 897 17.51 -7.40 -42.51
C GLU A 897 19.04 -7.23 -42.51
N ASP A 898 19.59 -6.41 -43.41
CA ASP A 898 21.01 -6.07 -43.47
C ASP A 898 21.52 -5.14 -42.34
N SER A 899 20.68 -4.70 -41.39
CA SER A 899 21.09 -3.64 -40.43
C SER A 899 22.25 -4.02 -39.53
N ASP A 900 22.37 -5.29 -39.18
CA ASP A 900 23.12 -5.73 -38.00
C ASP A 900 24.65 -5.71 -38.19
N PHE A 901 25.13 -5.32 -39.38
CA PHE A 901 26.54 -5.16 -39.75
C PHE A 901 26.96 -3.70 -40.03
N TYR A 902 26.09 -2.70 -39.81
CA TYR A 902 26.41 -1.30 -40.05
C TYR A 902 26.92 -0.57 -38.79
N ILE A 903 28.15 -0.07 -38.87
CA ILE A 903 28.73 0.88 -37.90
C ILE A 903 28.24 2.31 -38.22
N CYS A 904 28.01 3.11 -37.18
CA CYS A 904 27.60 4.51 -37.28
C CYS A 904 28.72 5.39 -37.88
N ARG A 905 28.36 6.36 -38.73
CA ARG A 905 29.32 7.17 -39.50
C ARG A 905 29.22 8.69 -39.26
N CYS A 906 28.59 9.11 -38.16
CA CYS A 906 28.28 10.52 -37.95
C CYS A 906 29.55 11.32 -37.61
N GLY A 907 30.00 12.17 -38.54
CA GLY A 907 30.97 13.24 -38.30
C GLY A 907 30.26 14.51 -37.82
N CYS A 908 30.91 15.29 -36.97
CA CYS A 908 30.31 16.49 -36.38
C CYS A 908 30.47 17.73 -37.27
N PHE A 909 29.85 17.75 -38.45
CA PHE A 909 29.66 19.00 -39.18
C PHE A 909 28.60 19.86 -38.49
N GLY A 910 29.07 20.74 -37.61
CA GLY A 910 28.28 21.70 -36.83
C GLY A 910 27.52 22.71 -37.70
N CYS A 911 26.43 22.26 -38.33
CA CYS A 911 25.35 23.16 -38.69
C CYS A 911 24.60 23.50 -37.40
N SER A 912 24.95 24.64 -36.83
CA SER A 912 24.12 25.37 -35.88
C SER A 912 22.71 25.56 -36.43
N ASP A 913 21.70 25.51 -35.57
CA ASP A 913 20.45 26.26 -35.83
C ASP A 913 20.81 27.73 -36.11
N PRO A 914 20.41 28.33 -37.25
CA PRO A 914 20.70 29.72 -37.56
C PRO A 914 20.15 30.73 -36.54
N ASN A 915 19.16 30.35 -35.73
CA ASN A 915 18.64 31.19 -34.64
C ASN A 915 19.39 30.93 -33.32
N ASN A 916 19.30 29.71 -32.77
CA ASN A 916 19.73 29.41 -31.39
C ASN A 916 21.14 28.76 -31.27
N ARG A 917 21.89 28.67 -32.37
CA ARG A 917 23.31 28.25 -32.45
C ARG A 917 23.69 26.80 -32.09
N PHE A 918 22.86 26.03 -31.41
CA PHE A 918 23.17 24.65 -31.02
C PHE A 918 23.42 23.69 -32.23
N PRO A 919 24.33 22.68 -32.12
CA PRO A 919 24.73 21.80 -33.24
C PRO A 919 23.87 20.53 -33.42
N PHE A 920 23.51 20.16 -34.65
CA PHE A 920 22.80 18.89 -34.97
C PHE A 920 23.67 17.95 -35.84
N TYR A 921 23.37 16.64 -35.82
CA TYR A 921 24.08 15.60 -36.60
C TYR A 921 23.20 15.01 -37.70
N TRP A 922 23.80 14.72 -38.87
CA TRP A 922 23.14 14.11 -40.02
C TRP A 922 24.00 13.02 -40.64
N CYS A 923 23.35 12.01 -41.21
CA CYS A 923 23.92 11.17 -42.26
C CYS A 923 22.96 11.18 -43.44
N LYS A 924 23.42 11.55 -44.65
CA LYS A 924 22.59 11.97 -45.80
C LYS A 924 21.70 10.89 -46.44
N LYS A 925 21.48 9.75 -45.76
CA LYS A 925 20.57 8.66 -46.18
C LYS A 925 19.73 8.02 -45.06
N LYS A 926 20.04 8.25 -43.77
CA LYS A 926 19.36 7.62 -42.62
C LYS A 926 19.44 8.54 -41.40
N ILE A 927 18.33 8.73 -40.69
CA ILE A 927 18.33 9.44 -39.40
C ILE A 927 19.13 8.63 -38.37
N CYS A 928 20.04 9.29 -37.64
CA CYS A 928 20.72 8.70 -36.49
C CYS A 928 20.06 9.23 -35.21
N ALA A 929 19.41 8.35 -34.45
CA ALA A 929 18.63 8.71 -33.27
C ALA A 929 19.46 8.81 -31.97
N ARG A 930 20.80 8.74 -32.03
CA ARG A 930 21.66 8.80 -30.83
C ARG A 930 22.07 10.24 -30.52
N ARG A 931 21.84 10.64 -29.26
CA ARG A 931 22.46 11.81 -28.62
C ARG A 931 23.96 11.54 -28.46
N ALA A 932 24.80 12.57 -28.58
CA ALA A 932 26.27 12.42 -28.60
C ALA A 932 26.88 12.32 -27.18
N HIS A 933 26.50 11.30 -26.42
CA HIS A 933 27.24 10.86 -25.24
C HIS A 933 28.46 10.04 -25.72
N PHE A 934 29.46 10.77 -26.22
CA PHE A 934 30.70 10.24 -26.82
C PHE A 934 31.96 10.72 -26.05
N PHE A 935 31.77 11.08 -24.78
CA PHE A 935 32.80 11.31 -23.78
C PHE A 935 32.28 10.72 -22.47
N LEU A 936 32.30 9.39 -22.38
CA LEU A 936 31.85 8.72 -21.17
C LEU A 936 32.84 8.97 -20.01
N PRO A 937 32.38 9.14 -18.76
CA PRO A 937 33.25 9.30 -17.60
C PRO A 937 34.09 8.03 -17.37
N SER A 938 35.22 8.16 -16.66
CA SER A 938 36.12 7.03 -16.37
C SER A 938 35.48 5.87 -15.59
N SER A 939 34.36 6.13 -14.90
CA SER A 939 33.50 5.12 -14.27
C SER A 939 32.79 4.21 -15.28
N GLU A 940 32.38 4.73 -16.45
CA GLU A 940 31.67 4.00 -17.50
C GLU A 940 32.62 3.27 -18.49
N TRP A 941 33.85 2.96 -18.07
CA TRP A 941 34.89 2.37 -18.90
C TRP A 941 34.44 1.09 -19.65
N GLU A 942 33.55 0.27 -19.08
CA GLU A 942 32.99 -0.95 -19.70
C GLU A 942 32.28 -0.66 -21.04
N ARG A 943 31.75 0.57 -21.21
CA ARG A 943 31.00 1.03 -22.38
C ARG A 943 31.86 1.77 -23.40
N PHE A 944 33.15 2.00 -23.11
CA PHE A 944 34.05 2.77 -23.97
C PHE A 944 34.17 2.15 -25.37
N CYS A 945 34.11 3.03 -26.37
CA CYS A 945 34.19 2.71 -27.79
C CYS A 945 35.42 3.37 -28.43
N PHE A 946 35.61 3.11 -29.73
CA PHE A 946 36.72 3.64 -30.52
C PHE A 946 36.79 5.17 -30.53
N ALA A 947 35.65 5.86 -30.42
CA ALA A 947 35.61 7.33 -30.31
C ALA A 947 36.25 7.82 -29.01
N ASP A 948 35.95 7.19 -27.87
CA ASP A 948 36.55 7.50 -26.57
C ASP A 948 38.05 7.17 -26.60
N PHE A 949 38.44 6.00 -27.11
CA PHE A 949 39.85 5.63 -27.29
C PHE A 949 40.62 6.62 -28.18
N LEU A 950 39.98 7.14 -29.23
CA LEU A 950 40.57 8.10 -30.16
C LEU A 950 40.74 9.49 -29.53
N PHE A 951 39.77 9.93 -28.72
CA PHE A 951 39.90 11.16 -27.92
C PHE A 951 41.09 11.05 -26.95
N ILE A 952 41.19 9.93 -26.22
CA ILE A 952 42.30 9.63 -25.30
C ILE A 952 43.65 9.55 -26.05
N ALA A 953 43.65 9.01 -27.27
CA ALA A 953 44.85 8.88 -28.09
C ALA A 953 45.38 10.20 -28.65
N LEU A 954 44.49 11.11 -29.06
CA LEU A 954 44.84 12.38 -29.69
C LEU A 954 45.11 13.49 -28.67
N GLY A 955 44.33 13.56 -27.59
CA GLY A 955 44.48 14.54 -26.52
C GLY A 955 43.14 15.09 -26.02
N GLN A 956 43.12 15.51 -24.76
CA GLN A 956 41.90 16.03 -24.12
C GLN A 956 41.57 17.49 -24.53
N ASN A 957 42.33 18.14 -25.42
CA ASN A 957 42.13 19.56 -25.71
C ASN A 957 40.79 19.80 -26.45
N PRO A 958 40.01 20.84 -26.08
CA PRO A 958 38.78 21.18 -26.79
C PRO A 958 38.96 21.42 -28.30
N SER A 959 40.13 21.88 -28.73
CA SER A 959 40.51 22.08 -30.14
C SER A 959 40.71 20.79 -30.94
N GLU A 960 40.95 19.65 -30.28
CA GLU A 960 41.16 18.35 -30.93
C GLU A 960 39.83 17.61 -31.17
N ARG A 961 38.70 18.08 -30.59
CA ARG A 961 37.38 17.43 -30.72
C ARG A 961 36.89 17.33 -32.17
N GLU A 962 36.91 18.42 -32.94
CA GLU A 962 36.47 18.41 -34.35
C GLU A 962 37.29 17.42 -35.19
N SER A 963 38.61 17.39 -34.94
CA SER A 963 39.57 16.44 -35.48
C SER A 963 39.25 14.98 -35.13
N VAL A 964 38.94 14.67 -33.86
CA VAL A 964 38.50 13.34 -33.40
C VAL A 964 37.25 12.88 -34.17
N TRP A 965 36.26 13.75 -34.36
CA TRP A 965 35.01 13.38 -35.04
C TRP A 965 35.20 13.03 -36.52
N LEU A 966 35.99 13.83 -37.25
CA LEU A 966 36.28 13.59 -38.66
C LEU A 966 37.02 12.26 -38.84
N VAL A 967 37.98 11.95 -37.96
CA VAL A 967 38.72 10.67 -37.98
C VAL A 967 37.83 9.49 -37.56
N ASN A 968 37.00 9.62 -36.53
CA ASN A 968 36.09 8.56 -36.13
C ASN A 968 35.12 8.19 -37.27
N ALA A 969 34.59 9.18 -37.98
CA ALA A 969 33.69 8.98 -39.11
C ALA A 969 34.42 8.39 -40.34
N GLU A 970 35.64 8.89 -40.65
CA GLU A 970 36.53 8.32 -41.68
C GLU A 970 36.86 6.85 -41.40
N ILE A 971 37.25 6.49 -40.18
CA ILE A 971 37.61 5.12 -39.81
C ILE A 971 36.36 4.23 -39.79
N SER A 972 35.24 4.70 -39.25
CA SER A 972 33.97 3.95 -39.27
C SER A 972 33.48 3.67 -40.69
N GLN A 973 33.67 4.63 -41.60
CA GLN A 973 33.45 4.46 -43.03
C GLN A 973 34.40 3.42 -43.64
N PHE A 974 35.70 3.47 -43.30
CA PHE A 974 36.70 2.50 -43.75
C PHE A 974 36.41 1.07 -43.26
N ILE A 975 36.06 0.85 -41.99
CA ILE A 975 35.71 -0.48 -41.45
C ILE A 975 34.45 -1.03 -42.14
N CYS A 976 33.44 -0.19 -42.37
CA CYS A 976 32.26 -0.61 -43.12
C CYS A 976 32.60 -1.09 -44.55
N ASP A 977 33.44 -0.35 -45.27
CA ASP A 977 33.75 -0.69 -46.66
C ASP A 977 34.77 -1.84 -46.74
N TYR A 978 35.68 -1.97 -45.78
CA TYR A 978 36.55 -3.15 -45.60
C TYR A 978 35.72 -4.41 -45.33
N SER A 979 34.67 -4.32 -44.50
CA SER A 979 33.69 -5.41 -44.28
C SER A 979 32.94 -5.77 -45.57
N ARG A 980 32.56 -4.78 -46.39
CA ARG A 980 31.91 -4.99 -47.70
C ARG A 980 32.84 -5.66 -48.72
N ILE A 981 34.09 -5.21 -48.84
CA ILE A 981 35.06 -5.81 -49.77
C ILE A 981 35.71 -7.11 -49.25
N PHE A 982 35.48 -7.51 -48.00
CA PHE A 982 35.98 -8.77 -47.43
C PHE A 982 35.62 -10.02 -48.28
N LYS A 983 34.54 -9.94 -49.07
CA LYS A 983 34.08 -11.00 -49.99
C LYS A 983 34.54 -10.83 -51.45
N TYR A 984 35.29 -9.77 -51.79
CA TYR A 984 35.63 -9.38 -53.17
C TYR A 984 37.13 -9.12 -53.37
N SER A 985 37.58 -9.08 -54.63
CA SER A 985 39.00 -8.97 -55.00
C SER A 985 39.50 -7.53 -55.19
N GLU A 986 38.61 -6.52 -55.20
CA GLU A 986 38.98 -5.12 -55.38
C GLU A 986 39.53 -4.52 -54.09
N ARG A 987 40.86 -4.31 -54.04
CA ARG A 987 41.58 -3.78 -52.86
C ARG A 987 41.76 -2.26 -52.86
N ASN A 988 41.19 -1.54 -53.81
CA ASN A 988 41.38 -0.10 -54.00
C ASN A 988 40.49 0.75 -53.07
N ILE A 989 40.54 0.46 -51.76
CA ILE A 989 39.96 1.33 -50.73
C ILE A 989 41.06 1.88 -49.83
N SER A 990 40.81 3.05 -49.27
CA SER A 990 41.60 3.68 -48.22
C SER A 990 40.66 4.51 -47.36
N SER A 991 41.00 4.74 -46.10
CA SER A 991 40.31 5.75 -45.31
C SER A 991 40.56 7.13 -45.92
N THR A 992 39.50 7.88 -46.16
CA THR A 992 39.53 9.20 -46.78
C THR A 992 38.67 10.15 -45.94
N PRO A 993 39.16 11.36 -45.60
CA PRO A 993 38.35 12.39 -44.95
C PRO A 993 37.05 12.65 -45.72
N LEU A 994 35.94 12.77 -44.99
CA LEU A 994 34.61 12.90 -45.58
C LEU A 994 34.44 14.26 -46.28
N ASN A 995 33.87 14.23 -47.48
CA ASN A 995 33.66 15.43 -48.30
C ASN A 995 32.44 16.21 -47.79
N VAL A 996 32.65 17.47 -47.38
CA VAL A 996 31.61 18.36 -46.83
C VAL A 996 30.37 18.51 -47.72
N SER A 997 30.53 18.38 -49.05
CA SER A 997 29.42 18.43 -50.00
C SER A 997 28.57 17.15 -50.06
N GLU A 998 29.14 16.02 -49.65
CA GLU A 998 28.49 14.71 -49.60
C GLU A 998 27.64 14.52 -48.33
N GLU A 999 27.78 15.37 -47.31
CA GLU A 999 27.00 15.27 -46.06
C GLU A 999 25.85 16.28 -45.94
N LYS A 1000 26.01 17.53 -46.41
CA LYS A 1000 24.95 18.55 -46.26
C LYS A 1000 23.68 18.20 -47.03
N GLY A 1001 22.58 17.98 -46.30
CA GLY A 1001 21.21 18.11 -46.82
C GLY A 1001 20.82 19.58 -46.96
N THR A 1002 19.81 19.87 -47.79
CA THR A 1002 19.22 21.22 -47.89
C THR A 1002 18.15 21.41 -46.83
N TRP A 1003 18.27 22.47 -46.03
CA TRP A 1003 17.30 22.82 -45.02
C TRP A 1003 16.02 23.39 -45.65
N ASP A 1004 14.89 22.78 -45.32
CA ASP A 1004 13.54 23.28 -45.62
C ASP A 1004 13.10 24.27 -44.53
N LYS A 1005 12.28 25.27 -44.88
CA LYS A 1005 11.97 26.38 -43.95
C LYS A 1005 11.08 26.03 -42.76
N ASN A 1006 10.55 24.81 -42.70
CA ASN A 1006 9.63 24.35 -41.67
C ASN A 1006 10.31 23.39 -40.67
N SER A 1007 11.62 23.13 -40.84
CA SER A 1007 12.38 22.09 -40.17
C SER A 1007 13.06 22.52 -38.84
N SER A 1008 12.56 23.55 -38.15
CA SER A 1008 13.26 24.21 -37.01
C SER A 1008 12.87 23.76 -35.60
N THR A 1009 11.70 23.18 -35.41
CA THR A 1009 10.96 23.25 -34.13
C THR A 1009 11.36 22.21 -33.07
N TYR A 1010 12.65 21.89 -32.96
CA TYR A 1010 13.12 20.69 -32.23
C TYR A 1010 14.31 20.96 -31.30
N ARG A 1011 14.17 21.80 -30.25
CA ARG A 1011 15.30 22.03 -29.33
C ARG A 1011 15.16 22.46 -27.86
N ASP A 1012 13.98 22.66 -27.28
CA ASP A 1012 13.90 23.11 -25.87
C ASP A 1012 13.68 21.94 -24.88
N ILE A 1013 14.62 20.99 -24.80
CA ILE A 1013 14.51 19.79 -23.92
C ILE A 1013 15.81 19.48 -23.15
N TYR A 1014 17.00 19.91 -23.60
CA TYR A 1014 18.26 19.49 -22.97
C TYR A 1014 19.39 20.52 -23.11
N ASP A 1015 19.79 21.10 -21.98
CA ASP A 1015 21.15 21.15 -21.41
C ASP A 1015 21.03 21.81 -19.99
N ASP A 1016 21.87 21.42 -19.03
CA ASP A 1016 21.95 21.85 -17.60
C ASP A 1016 20.69 21.58 -16.73
N ASP A 1017 20.67 21.04 -15.51
CA ASP A 1017 21.58 20.26 -14.61
C ASP A 1017 20.62 19.47 -13.64
N GLU A 1018 20.97 18.51 -12.76
CA GLU A 1018 22.21 18.11 -12.07
C GLU A 1018 22.11 16.59 -11.70
N TYR A 1019 23.19 15.94 -11.25
CA TYR A 1019 23.20 14.52 -10.84
C TYR A 1019 22.51 14.26 -9.49
N ASN A 1020 21.89 13.08 -9.34
CA ASN A 1020 22.29 12.16 -8.27
C ASN A 1020 21.99 10.70 -8.64
N ASP A 1021 22.86 9.78 -8.23
CA ASP A 1021 22.69 8.33 -8.43
C ASP A 1021 21.76 7.73 -7.36
N GLU A 1022 21.08 6.62 -7.69
CA GLU A 1022 21.06 5.41 -6.85
C GLU A 1022 20.56 4.19 -7.66
N GLU A 1023 21.47 3.22 -7.84
CA GLU A 1023 21.34 1.79 -8.20
C GLU A 1023 20.28 1.33 -9.24
N TYR A 1024 20.77 0.97 -10.43
CA TYR A 1024 20.25 -0.18 -11.19
C TYR A 1024 20.95 -1.45 -10.70
N ASP A 1025 20.21 -2.53 -10.47
CA ASP A 1025 20.68 -3.90 -10.74
C ASP A 1025 19.96 -4.36 -12.01
N ASP A 1026 20.69 -4.99 -12.94
CA ASP A 1026 20.17 -5.40 -14.26
C ASP A 1026 19.44 -6.76 -14.20
N ASP A 1027 18.32 -6.87 -14.91
CA ASP A 1027 17.80 -8.15 -15.44
C ASP A 1027 18.84 -8.76 -16.44
N ASP A 1028 18.86 -10.03 -16.84
CA ASP A 1028 17.73 -10.93 -17.15
C ASP A 1028 18.25 -12.39 -17.38
N ASP A 1029 17.42 -13.23 -18.02
CA ASP A 1029 17.69 -14.51 -18.72
C ASP A 1029 17.64 -15.85 -17.93
N ASP A 1030 16.47 -16.49 -18.04
CA ASP A 1030 16.24 -17.89 -18.47
C ASP A 1030 16.17 -19.10 -17.49
N ASP A 1031 14.93 -19.33 -17.03
CA ASP A 1031 14.04 -20.46 -17.44
C ASP A 1031 13.94 -21.78 -16.61
N TYR A 1032 12.72 -22.32 -16.59
CA TYR A 1032 12.17 -23.58 -16.02
C TYR A 1032 12.22 -23.86 -14.50
N SER A 1033 11.08 -23.67 -13.83
CA SER A 1033 10.29 -24.80 -13.31
C SER A 1033 8.84 -24.39 -13.02
N HIS A 1034 7.88 -25.28 -13.33
CA HIS A 1034 6.52 -25.20 -12.78
C HIS A 1034 6.55 -25.16 -11.24
N ASP A 1035 5.80 -24.21 -10.69
CA ASP A 1035 4.80 -24.49 -9.65
C ASP A 1035 3.46 -23.89 -10.17
N TYR A 1036 2.33 -24.15 -9.51
CA TYR A 1036 1.02 -23.71 -9.98
C TYR A 1036 0.75 -22.26 -9.56
N GLU A 1037 0.87 -21.33 -10.50
CA GLU A 1037 0.22 -20.02 -10.39
C GLU A 1037 -1.29 -20.24 -10.54
N GLU A 1038 -2.05 -19.96 -9.49
CA GLU A 1038 -3.49 -19.79 -9.57
C GLU A 1038 -3.77 -18.53 -10.40
N PRO A 1039 -4.77 -18.55 -11.29
CA PRO A 1039 -4.99 -17.46 -12.24
C PRO A 1039 -5.33 -16.16 -11.51
N THR A 1040 -4.42 -15.20 -11.55
CA THR A 1040 -4.66 -13.84 -11.07
C THR A 1040 -5.60 -13.13 -12.06
N TYR A 1041 -6.86 -12.99 -11.69
CA TYR A 1041 -7.79 -12.10 -12.37
C TYR A 1041 -7.75 -10.73 -11.66
N ASP A 1042 -7.57 -9.65 -12.43
CA ASP A 1042 -7.12 -8.35 -11.89
C ASP A 1042 -8.23 -7.48 -11.28
N ARG A 1043 -9.51 -7.87 -11.39
CA ARG A 1043 -10.66 -6.98 -11.12
C ARG A 1043 -11.12 -6.99 -9.66
N TYR A 1044 -11.07 -8.13 -8.98
CA TYR A 1044 -11.56 -8.30 -7.59
C TYR A 1044 -10.49 -8.74 -6.58
N ASN A 1045 -9.22 -8.62 -6.97
CA ASN A 1045 -8.04 -9.06 -6.22
C ASN A 1045 -7.91 -8.34 -4.87
N GLY A 1046 -7.83 -9.10 -3.77
CA GLY A 1046 -7.91 -8.56 -2.41
C GLY A 1046 -9.31 -8.62 -1.79
N SER A 1047 -10.23 -9.41 -2.34
CA SER A 1047 -11.59 -9.60 -1.81
C SER A 1047 -11.83 -11.03 -1.34
N TYR A 1048 -12.67 -11.22 -0.32
CA TYR A 1048 -12.95 -12.55 0.25
C TYR A 1048 -13.44 -13.59 -0.79
N ALA A 1049 -14.15 -13.14 -1.83
CA ALA A 1049 -14.64 -13.99 -2.91
C ALA A 1049 -13.50 -14.58 -3.78
N GLN A 1050 -12.38 -13.89 -3.89
CA GLN A 1050 -11.20 -14.36 -4.61
C GLN A 1050 -10.18 -15.01 -3.67
N ASP A 1051 -9.73 -14.28 -2.67
CA ASP A 1051 -8.60 -14.62 -1.81
C ASP A 1051 -8.84 -15.85 -0.91
N GLU A 1052 -10.09 -16.11 -0.50
CA GLU A 1052 -10.46 -17.22 0.40
C GLU A 1052 -11.42 -18.24 -0.25
N MET A 1053 -12.18 -17.83 -1.27
CA MET A 1053 -13.19 -18.68 -1.93
C MET A 1053 -12.81 -19.11 -3.36
N GLY A 1054 -11.80 -18.47 -4.00
CA GLY A 1054 -11.19 -18.93 -5.24
C GLY A 1054 -12.03 -18.77 -6.52
N TYR A 1055 -12.98 -17.85 -6.57
CA TYR A 1055 -13.78 -17.57 -7.77
C TYR A 1055 -13.00 -16.74 -8.82
N SER A 1056 -13.32 -16.90 -10.11
CA SER A 1056 -12.75 -16.05 -11.17
C SER A 1056 -13.46 -14.71 -11.29
N ASP A 1057 -12.84 -13.68 -11.90
CA ASP A 1057 -13.54 -12.41 -12.16
C ASP A 1057 -14.86 -12.63 -12.94
N ASP A 1058 -14.87 -13.56 -13.92
CA ASP A 1058 -16.07 -13.92 -14.69
C ASP A 1058 -17.14 -14.61 -13.82
N ASP A 1059 -16.76 -15.49 -12.88
CA ASP A 1059 -17.71 -16.11 -11.93
C ASP A 1059 -18.31 -15.05 -11.01
N ILE A 1060 -17.49 -14.12 -10.52
CA ILE A 1060 -17.90 -13.07 -9.58
C ILE A 1060 -18.81 -12.05 -10.30
N ASP A 1061 -18.45 -11.60 -11.51
CA ASP A 1061 -19.33 -10.80 -12.37
C ASP A 1061 -20.67 -11.52 -12.67
N THR A 1062 -20.66 -12.84 -12.84
CA THR A 1062 -21.87 -13.66 -13.07
C THR A 1062 -22.73 -13.89 -11.81
N ILE A 1063 -22.12 -13.94 -10.62
CA ILE A 1063 -22.82 -14.16 -9.34
C ILE A 1063 -23.42 -12.84 -8.80
N PHE A 1064 -22.85 -11.69 -9.16
CA PHE A 1064 -23.24 -10.37 -8.65
C PHE A 1064 -23.71 -9.38 -9.75
N ASP A 1065 -24.07 -9.89 -10.94
CA ASP A 1065 -24.52 -9.12 -12.12
C ASP A 1065 -23.62 -7.91 -12.50
N GLY A 1066 -22.33 -7.99 -12.13
CA GLY A 1066 -21.33 -6.94 -12.33
C GLY A 1066 -21.53 -5.64 -11.53
N ASP A 1067 -22.37 -5.59 -10.48
CA ASP A 1067 -22.63 -4.37 -9.68
C ASP A 1067 -21.55 -4.13 -8.59
N PRO A 1068 -20.72 -3.06 -8.70
CA PRO A 1068 -19.68 -2.77 -7.71
C PRO A 1068 -20.17 -2.42 -6.31
N GLU A 1069 -21.43 -2.00 -6.09
CA GLU A 1069 -21.92 -1.71 -4.73
C GLU A 1069 -22.31 -2.97 -3.94
N ALA A 1070 -22.49 -4.13 -4.59
CA ALA A 1070 -22.75 -5.40 -3.91
C ALA A 1070 -21.58 -5.84 -2.99
N TYR A 1071 -20.35 -5.53 -3.40
CA TYR A 1071 -19.10 -5.96 -2.76
C TYR A 1071 -18.88 -5.36 -1.36
N TRP A 1072 -19.45 -4.19 -1.07
CA TRP A 1072 -19.24 -3.45 0.18
C TRP A 1072 -19.96 -4.05 1.42
N ASN A 1073 -20.47 -5.29 1.30
CA ASN A 1073 -21.04 -6.07 2.41
C ASN A 1073 -20.21 -7.33 2.76
N ILE A 1074 -19.03 -7.53 2.14
CA ILE A 1074 -18.18 -8.73 2.33
C ILE A 1074 -16.69 -8.37 2.59
N ASP A 1075 -16.47 -7.26 3.31
CA ASP A 1075 -15.19 -6.80 3.91
C ASP A 1075 -15.43 -6.38 5.38
#